data_AF-A0AA88HE90-F1
#
_entry.id   AF-A0AA88HE90-F1
#
_cell.length_a   1.000
_cell.length_b   1.000
_cell.length_c   1.000
_cell.angle_alpha   90.00
_cell.angle_beta   90.00
_cell.angle_gamma   90.00
#
_symmetry.space_group_name_H-M   'P 1'
#
loop_
_entity.id
_entity.type
_entity.pdbx_description
1 polymer ?
#
loop_
_entity_poly.entity_id
_entity_poly.type
_entity_poly.pdbx_seq_one_letter_code
_entity_poly.pdbx_strand_id
1 'polypeptide(L)'
;MFDISEETELRNLPDSVKCTLGKLLDKEGIYHYHGTTGTQEEWKTLMAHIPEFMPVTSDNLIHGKRKYKIEHIQMIEEESRRRGVPPFKLLLGEWGTSGRKRPKVGDLALLMRALDMHRAASYITRELLKYDNPPETEDELEKVMLNLEGFEPQFTDLSISEATKYILEEDEIDIESNYTNVPLELSPALIKEITDNFNERSFKDGGRKMDGRGLFGSVFVGVVPSNTDDNMMHKLRIKSLKYQPFRYEDNTTRVAVKRLKAGTDNEYTKKMFNAEVNALKRLEHINIIPLLGYSFDGQLGNIVYPLMINGSLDYRLLSEDDNSPLPWCVRVDIVHDVAKGLEYIHSQKSLDGAVLVHRDIKSANILLDQDLNAKISDFGLLRCGSNQEMNKTLVMTQMPVGTNCYMPLEAFRGVVEPSWDIYSFGVVILEVLTGLPPIDQNNRLLSSYSDDGCLITDMLDSTAGSWPENIVETLFALSRRCLGEKRSRPIAATIVQEIEKLITRVPIELDYEFLKKTTNDFDDMHVNQGGRKLGEGGFGIVYVGTLAYQEGESMNVTFLRRNAARVQGLLSSQLNRIAVKRLCKKKALDHGPELEKLISKLFVSEIENMSRFSHPNLLTLLGFCAPEVDITGVNSIMFEERCLVYPLMVNGSLEDRLVCKDQSQPLSWETRTHILKQVISAIKYLHTFEKKAFIHRDIKSANVLLDEHCLAKIGDFGLVRAGKSGVTTGIPGETDNPMGTPIYMSIEAVRGDISAKMDVFSFGVVILEVLSGIIASGDNKVGAIVISPDGASMIDVDPKAGDWPEELCSSLFQLATICFGSKQERPTSTQVYSELSNIVDFWLEGVAV
;
A
#
# COMPACT_ATOMS: atom_id res chain seq x y z
N MET A 1 -13.59 48.12 34.29
CA MET A 1 -13.97 49.54 34.22
C MET A 1 -12.82 50.28 33.56
N PHE A 2 -13.04 50.80 32.35
CA PHE A 2 -12.18 51.83 31.75
C PHE A 2 -13.10 53.00 31.45
N ASP A 3 -12.71 54.17 31.97
CA ASP A 3 -13.42 55.44 31.85
C ASP A 3 -13.17 55.99 30.43
N ILE A 4 -14.24 56.34 29.71
CA ILE A 4 -14.19 56.80 28.32
C ILE A 4 -14.49 58.30 28.36
N SER A 5 -13.49 59.09 28.77
CA SER A 5 -13.66 60.55 28.90
C SER A 5 -12.73 61.38 27.99
N GLU A 6 -11.99 60.78 27.05
CA GLU A 6 -11.23 61.54 26.06
C GLU A 6 -11.82 61.38 24.63
N GLU A 7 -12.47 62.47 24.20
CA GLU A 7 -13.22 62.72 22.96
C GLU A 7 -12.41 62.62 21.64
N THR A 8 -11.14 62.22 21.70
CA THR A 8 -10.19 62.35 20.58
C THR A 8 -10.21 61.17 19.61
N GLU A 9 -10.62 59.96 20.03
CA GLU A 9 -10.64 58.79 19.15
C GLU A 9 -11.94 58.62 18.34
N LEU A 10 -13.03 59.30 18.72
CA LEU A 10 -14.30 59.25 17.98
C LEU A 10 -14.29 60.07 16.67
N ARG A 11 -13.37 61.03 16.52
CA ARG A 11 -13.34 61.93 15.35
C ARG A 11 -12.80 61.28 14.08
N ASN A 12 -12.02 60.21 14.19
CA ASN A 12 -11.37 59.55 13.05
C ASN A 12 -12.16 58.36 12.46
N LEU A 13 -13.36 58.09 12.97
CA LEU A 13 -14.20 57.04 12.40
C LEU A 13 -14.89 57.50 11.11
N PRO A 14 -15.04 56.60 10.12
CA PRO A 14 -15.81 56.87 8.89
C PRO A 14 -17.25 57.29 9.21
N ASP A 15 -17.82 58.23 8.44
CA ASP A 15 -19.17 58.75 8.70
C ASP A 15 -20.28 57.68 8.65
N SER A 16 -20.04 56.57 7.94
CA SER A 16 -20.91 55.38 7.95
C SER A 16 -20.94 54.67 9.31
N VAL A 17 -19.82 54.67 10.03
CA VAL A 17 -19.68 54.07 11.36
C VAL A 17 -20.25 55.01 12.42
N LYS A 18 -20.04 56.33 12.29
CA LYS A 18 -20.68 57.35 13.15
C LYS A 18 -22.20 57.38 12.99
N CYS A 19 -22.72 57.21 11.77
CA CYS A 19 -24.16 57.12 11.50
C CYS A 19 -24.80 55.86 12.11
N THR A 20 -24.04 54.78 12.26
CA THR A 20 -24.50 53.52 12.85
C THR A 20 -24.43 53.56 14.38
N LEU A 21 -23.36 54.12 14.95
CA LEU A 21 -23.20 54.34 16.39
C LEU A 21 -24.17 55.41 16.94
N GLY A 22 -24.42 56.48 16.18
CA GLY A 22 -25.35 57.55 16.54
C GLY A 22 -26.83 57.13 16.55
N LYS A 23 -27.16 55.93 16.07
CA LYS A 23 -28.51 55.34 16.17
C LYS A 23 -28.70 54.44 17.40
N LEU A 24 -27.62 54.12 18.11
CA LEU A 24 -27.61 53.14 19.21
C LEU A 24 -27.34 53.77 20.59
N LEU A 25 -27.14 55.08 20.67
CA LEU A 25 -26.88 55.82 21.90
C LEU A 25 -27.89 56.98 21.99
N ASP A 26 -28.49 57.19 23.16
CA ASP A 26 -29.20 58.45 23.42
C ASP A 26 -28.19 59.58 23.74
N LYS A 27 -28.72 60.80 23.98
CA LYS A 27 -27.90 62.00 24.21
C LYS A 27 -27.03 61.95 25.48
N GLU A 28 -27.15 60.92 26.31
CA GLU A 28 -26.33 60.73 27.52
C GLU A 28 -25.43 59.47 27.45
N GLY A 29 -25.40 58.76 26.32
CA GLY A 29 -24.42 57.68 26.10
C GLY A 29 -24.69 56.39 26.88
N ILE A 30 -25.92 56.17 27.35
CA ILE A 30 -26.32 54.97 28.09
C ILE A 30 -27.14 54.03 27.20
N TYR A 31 -26.76 52.75 27.19
CA TYR A 31 -27.46 51.70 26.45
C TYR A 31 -28.63 51.13 27.27
N HIS A 32 -29.87 51.35 26.82
CA HIS A 32 -31.04 50.67 27.36
C HIS A 32 -31.54 49.59 26.39
N TYR A 33 -31.30 48.32 26.75
CA TYR A 33 -31.92 47.19 26.09
C TYR A 33 -33.37 47.07 26.53
N HIS A 34 -34.29 47.70 25.79
CA HIS A 34 -35.70 47.34 25.86
C HIS A 34 -35.96 46.22 24.86
N GLY A 35 -36.00 44.99 25.38
CA GLY A 35 -36.40 43.83 24.62
C GLY A 35 -37.78 44.02 24.02
N THR A 36 -37.85 44.04 22.69
CA THR A 36 -38.93 43.46 21.88
C THR A 36 -38.52 43.45 20.41
N THR A 37 -38.67 42.26 19.81
CA THR A 37 -38.91 41.98 18.38
C THR A 37 -37.82 42.35 17.36
N GLY A 38 -37.01 41.35 16.97
CA GLY A 38 -36.20 41.38 15.74
C GLY A 38 -35.10 40.30 15.73
N THR A 39 -35.30 39.26 14.93
CA THR A 39 -34.35 38.24 14.40
C THR A 39 -33.34 37.49 15.31
N GLN A 40 -33.36 36.16 15.20
CA GLN A 40 -32.88 35.17 16.16
C GLN A 40 -31.36 34.87 16.17
N GLU A 41 -30.51 35.63 15.47
CA GLU A 41 -29.08 35.28 15.29
C GLU A 41 -28.09 36.47 15.26
N GLU A 42 -28.51 37.66 15.70
CA GLU A 42 -27.69 38.89 15.55
C GLU A 42 -26.38 38.88 16.34
N TRP A 43 -26.24 38.06 17.39
CA TRP A 43 -24.98 37.86 18.09
C TRP A 43 -23.92 37.16 17.22
N LYS A 44 -24.32 36.32 16.24
CA LYS A 44 -23.40 35.59 15.35
C LYS A 44 -22.64 36.52 14.42
N THR A 45 -23.27 37.60 13.96
CA THR A 45 -22.65 38.62 13.10
C THR A 45 -21.56 39.42 13.84
N LEU A 46 -21.71 39.56 15.16
CA LEU A 46 -20.72 40.19 16.05
C LEU A 46 -19.50 39.28 16.29
N MET A 47 -19.72 37.96 16.36
CA MET A 47 -18.67 36.94 16.59
C MET A 47 -17.72 36.74 15.40
N ALA A 48 -18.14 37.14 14.19
CA ALA A 48 -17.38 36.95 12.95
C ALA A 48 -16.22 37.96 12.73
N HIS A 49 -16.08 39.00 13.56
CA HIS A 49 -15.15 40.11 13.33
C HIS A 49 -13.84 40.04 14.16
N ILE A 50 -13.12 38.91 14.14
CA ILE A 50 -11.90 38.71 14.96
C ILE A 50 -10.63 38.59 14.09
N PRO A 51 -9.46 39.14 14.52
CA PRO A 51 -8.30 39.38 13.65
C PRO A 51 -7.42 38.15 13.34
N GLU A 52 -6.52 38.35 12.37
CA GLU A 52 -5.78 37.38 11.55
C GLU A 52 -4.68 36.55 12.26
N PHE A 53 -4.25 36.88 13.49
CA PHE A 53 -3.14 36.16 14.15
C PHE A 53 -3.29 36.07 15.67
N MET A 54 -3.01 34.88 16.23
CA MET A 54 -2.85 34.65 17.67
C MET A 54 -1.52 33.93 17.90
N PRO A 55 -0.43 34.61 18.33
CA PRO A 55 0.80 33.95 18.71
C PRO A 55 0.70 33.49 20.17
N VAL A 56 0.87 32.19 20.40
CA VAL A 56 0.77 31.57 21.72
C VAL A 56 2.06 31.84 22.51
N THR A 57 1.97 32.76 23.48
CA THR A 57 2.78 32.76 24.70
C THR A 57 1.89 33.21 25.86
N SER A 58 2.12 32.66 27.06
CA SER A 58 1.35 32.90 28.28
C SER A 58 1.23 34.40 28.67
N ASP A 59 2.23 35.21 28.33
CA ASP A 59 2.23 36.66 28.59
C ASP A 59 1.18 37.45 27.77
N ASN A 60 0.81 36.98 26.57
CA ASN A 60 -0.14 37.68 25.69
C ASN A 60 -1.60 37.52 26.12
N LEU A 61 -1.93 36.53 26.95
CA LEU A 61 -3.29 36.28 27.47
C LEU A 61 -3.71 37.30 28.54
N ILE A 62 -2.75 37.90 29.24
CA ILE A 62 -3.02 38.83 30.34
C ILE A 62 -3.22 40.26 29.81
N HIS A 63 -2.68 40.59 28.63
CA HIS A 63 -2.69 41.96 28.08
C HIS A 63 -3.36 42.12 26.71
N GLY A 64 -3.78 41.03 26.05
CA GLY A 64 -4.59 41.07 24.83
C GLY A 64 -6.08 41.33 25.09
N LYS A 65 -6.75 42.11 24.21
CA LYS A 65 -8.22 42.28 24.24
C LYS A 65 -8.88 40.89 24.13
N ARG A 66 -9.59 40.47 25.19
CA ARG A 66 -10.31 39.18 25.25
C ARG A 66 -11.30 39.05 24.08
N LYS A 67 -11.26 37.90 23.38
CA LYS A 67 -12.19 37.51 22.30
C LYS A 67 -13.66 37.48 22.75
N TYR A 68 -13.90 37.07 24.00
CA TYR A 68 -15.22 37.07 24.61
C TYR A 68 -15.20 37.92 25.90
N LYS A 69 -16.21 38.77 26.06
CA LYS A 69 -16.47 39.45 27.33
C LYS A 69 -17.28 38.53 28.23
N ILE A 70 -17.29 38.82 29.53
CA ILE A 70 -18.08 38.06 30.51
C ILE A 70 -19.57 38.06 30.16
N GLU A 71 -20.03 39.15 29.53
CA GLU A 71 -21.39 39.30 29.00
C GLU A 71 -21.69 38.25 27.91
N HIS A 72 -20.74 37.95 27.02
CA HIS A 72 -20.91 36.93 25.98
C HIS A 72 -21.02 35.52 26.57
N ILE A 73 -20.26 35.24 27.65
CA ILE A 73 -20.31 33.94 28.34
C ILE A 73 -21.66 33.78 29.07
N GLN A 74 -22.14 34.84 29.74
CA GLN A 74 -23.46 34.84 30.38
C GLN A 74 -24.58 34.57 29.38
N MET A 75 -24.50 35.13 28.16
CA MET A 75 -25.47 34.87 27.10
C MET A 75 -25.45 33.39 26.64
N ILE A 76 -24.28 32.77 26.54
CA ILE A 76 -24.16 31.35 26.19
C ILE A 76 -24.71 30.45 27.31
N GLU A 77 -24.49 30.81 28.57
CA GLU A 77 -25.07 30.11 29.73
C GLU A 77 -26.60 30.24 29.80
N GLU A 78 -27.14 31.42 29.49
CA GLU A 78 -28.58 31.68 29.40
C GLU A 78 -29.22 30.81 28.30
N GLU A 79 -28.61 30.79 27.11
CA GLU A 79 -29.11 30.03 25.97
C GLU A 79 -28.91 28.52 26.16
N SER A 80 -27.83 28.10 26.82
CA SER A 80 -27.62 26.73 27.29
C SER A 80 -28.75 26.28 28.21
N ARG A 81 -29.11 27.13 29.19
CA ARG A 81 -30.20 26.84 30.13
C ARG A 81 -31.55 26.78 29.43
N ARG A 82 -31.77 27.65 28.44
CA ARG A 82 -33.00 27.69 27.62
C ARG A 82 -33.13 26.46 26.71
N ARG A 83 -32.04 25.99 26.11
CA ARG A 83 -32.04 24.85 25.17
C ARG A 83 -31.79 23.48 25.82
N GLY A 84 -31.45 23.45 27.11
CA GLY A 84 -31.13 22.21 27.82
C GLY A 84 -29.87 21.51 27.27
N VAL A 85 -29.00 22.24 26.58
CA VAL A 85 -27.73 21.72 26.06
C VAL A 85 -26.58 22.36 26.81
N PRO A 86 -25.47 21.64 27.08
CA PRO A 86 -24.34 22.21 27.81
C PRO A 86 -23.77 23.46 27.12
N PRO A 87 -23.31 24.49 27.87
CA PRO A 87 -22.77 25.73 27.30
C PRO A 87 -21.62 25.48 26.32
N PHE A 88 -20.79 24.48 26.63
CA PHE A 88 -19.66 24.09 25.78
C PHE A 88 -20.12 23.51 24.42
N LYS A 89 -21.29 22.88 24.33
CA LYS A 89 -21.80 22.29 23.07
C LYS A 89 -22.26 23.39 22.10
N LEU A 90 -22.83 24.47 22.63
CA LEU A 90 -23.13 25.68 21.86
C LEU A 90 -21.84 26.36 21.40
N LEU A 91 -20.84 26.43 22.28
CA LEU A 91 -19.54 27.02 21.97
C LEU A 91 -18.75 26.21 20.91
N LEU A 92 -18.83 24.87 20.95
CA LEU A 92 -18.21 23.97 19.97
C LEU A 92 -18.85 24.08 18.58
N GLY A 93 -20.17 24.28 18.53
CA GLY A 93 -20.89 24.49 17.26
C GLY A 93 -20.44 25.75 16.52
N GLU A 94 -20.07 26.80 17.25
CA GLU A 94 -19.55 28.05 16.67
C GLU A 94 -18.02 28.06 16.48
N TRP A 95 -17.29 27.23 17.23
CA TRP A 95 -15.83 27.09 17.11
C TRP A 95 -15.39 26.69 15.69
N GLY A 96 -16.23 25.90 14.99
CA GLY A 96 -15.98 25.46 13.62
C GLY A 96 -16.34 26.46 12.52
N THR A 97 -17.08 27.54 12.83
CA THR A 97 -17.63 28.47 11.83
C THR A 97 -16.92 29.84 11.79
N SER A 98 -16.04 30.13 12.76
CA SER A 98 -15.33 31.42 12.83
C SER A 98 -13.94 31.38 12.15
N GLY A 99 -13.85 31.89 10.92
CA GLY A 99 -12.60 32.38 10.33
C GLY A 99 -11.81 31.39 9.45
N ARG A 100 -11.13 31.93 8.44
CA ARG A 100 -10.50 31.24 7.30
C ARG A 100 -9.24 30.40 7.62
N LYS A 101 -9.07 29.97 8.87
CA LYS A 101 -8.15 28.89 9.29
C LYS A 101 -8.75 28.23 10.55
N ARG A 102 -9.03 26.92 10.51
CA ARG A 102 -9.71 26.21 11.61
C ARG A 102 -8.82 26.14 12.85
N PRO A 103 -9.27 26.63 14.03
CA PRO A 103 -8.53 26.44 15.28
C PRO A 103 -8.60 24.97 15.74
N LYS A 104 -7.49 24.41 16.25
CA LYS A 104 -7.40 23.01 16.66
C LYS A 104 -8.20 22.75 17.94
N VAL A 105 -8.65 21.52 18.15
CA VAL A 105 -9.33 21.10 19.39
C VAL A 105 -8.43 21.30 20.63
N GLY A 106 -7.11 21.20 20.45
CA GLY A 106 -6.13 21.54 21.49
C GLY A 106 -6.16 23.03 21.87
N ASP A 107 -6.27 23.94 20.90
CA ASP A 107 -6.37 25.39 21.16
C ASP A 107 -7.62 25.72 21.98
N LEU A 108 -8.70 24.97 21.74
CA LEU A 108 -9.94 25.07 22.53
C LEU A 108 -9.73 24.59 23.97
N ALA A 109 -8.99 23.51 24.19
CA ALA A 109 -8.70 23.01 25.54
C ALA A 109 -7.86 24.01 26.36
N LEU A 110 -6.82 24.60 25.75
CA LEU A 110 -6.01 25.67 26.34
C LEU A 110 -6.87 26.89 26.68
N LEU A 111 -7.70 27.34 25.74
CA LEU A 111 -8.58 28.49 25.96
C LEU A 111 -9.60 28.24 27.08
N MET A 112 -10.21 27.05 27.13
CA MET A 112 -11.14 26.69 28.21
C MET A 112 -10.44 26.67 29.57
N ARG A 113 -9.17 26.25 29.61
CA ARG A 113 -8.40 26.22 30.86
C ARG A 113 -7.96 27.61 31.31
N ALA A 114 -7.51 28.47 30.39
CA ALA A 114 -7.18 29.88 30.66
C ALA A 114 -8.40 30.74 31.07
N LEU A 115 -9.61 30.24 30.82
CA LEU A 115 -10.88 30.84 31.26
C LEU A 115 -11.46 30.17 32.52
N ASP A 116 -10.67 29.37 33.25
CA ASP A 116 -11.05 28.60 34.46
C ASP A 116 -12.22 27.63 34.26
N MET A 117 -12.51 27.24 33.01
CA MET A 117 -13.55 26.25 32.67
C MET A 117 -13.00 24.82 32.72
N HIS A 118 -12.45 24.43 33.87
CA HIS A 118 -11.68 23.18 34.02
C HIS A 118 -12.44 21.91 33.62
N ARG A 119 -13.76 21.84 33.86
CA ARG A 119 -14.56 20.67 33.45
C ARG A 119 -14.68 20.53 31.93
N ALA A 120 -14.79 21.65 31.21
CA ALA A 120 -14.85 21.66 29.76
C ALA A 120 -13.49 21.28 29.16
N ALA A 121 -12.41 21.81 29.72
CA ALA A 121 -11.05 21.40 29.35
C ALA A 121 -10.84 19.89 29.59
N SER A 122 -11.17 19.36 30.77
CA SER A 122 -11.05 17.92 31.06
C SER A 122 -11.90 17.05 30.14
N TYR A 123 -13.11 17.48 29.78
CA TYR A 123 -13.95 16.76 28.83
C TYR A 123 -13.30 16.72 27.45
N ILE A 124 -12.76 17.84 26.95
CA ILE A 124 -12.09 17.89 25.65
C ILE A 124 -10.85 16.98 25.68
N THR A 125 -10.03 17.03 26.73
CA THR A 125 -8.82 16.22 26.81
C THR A 125 -9.10 14.71 26.93
N ARG A 126 -10.11 14.31 27.72
CA ARG A 126 -10.44 12.89 27.93
C ARG A 126 -11.29 12.31 26.81
N GLU A 127 -12.36 13.01 26.42
CA GLU A 127 -13.37 12.45 25.53
C GLU A 127 -13.06 12.69 24.05
N LEU A 128 -12.56 13.88 23.71
CA LEU A 128 -12.28 14.28 22.32
C LEU A 128 -10.84 13.98 21.91
N LEU A 129 -9.86 14.24 22.79
CA LEU A 129 -8.45 13.95 22.52
C LEU A 129 -7.99 12.57 23.02
N LYS A 130 -8.88 11.80 23.67
CA LYS A 130 -8.63 10.41 24.12
C LYS A 130 -7.38 10.22 24.99
N TYR A 131 -7.04 11.22 25.83
CA TYR A 131 -5.98 11.08 26.82
C TYR A 131 -6.50 10.43 28.11
N ASP A 132 -5.95 9.27 28.46
CA ASP A 132 -6.38 8.46 29.62
C ASP A 132 -6.12 9.14 30.98
N ASN A 133 -5.04 9.93 31.07
CA ASN A 133 -4.70 10.77 32.23
C ASN A 133 -4.65 12.25 31.81
N PRO A 134 -5.65 13.08 32.16
CA PRO A 134 -5.63 14.50 31.79
C PRO A 134 -4.49 15.22 32.53
N PRO A 135 -3.71 16.09 31.87
CA PRO A 135 -2.63 16.84 32.52
C PRO A 135 -3.17 17.67 33.68
N GLU A 136 -2.55 17.52 34.86
CA GLU A 136 -3.03 18.15 36.09
C GLU A 136 -2.54 19.59 36.21
N THR A 137 -1.45 19.94 35.53
CA THR A 137 -0.85 21.29 35.52
C THR A 137 -0.84 21.93 34.12
N GLU A 138 -0.75 23.26 34.08
CA GLU A 138 -0.71 24.04 32.83
C GLU A 138 0.58 23.73 32.03
N ASP A 139 1.71 23.58 32.72
CA ASP A 139 3.01 23.17 32.15
C ASP A 139 2.99 21.75 31.54
N GLU A 140 2.26 20.81 32.14
CA GLU A 140 2.12 19.46 31.57
C GLU A 140 1.25 19.46 30.31
N LEU A 141 0.22 20.30 30.29
CA LEU A 141 -0.65 20.47 29.12
C LEU A 141 0.13 21.14 27.97
N GLU A 142 0.95 22.15 28.26
CA GLU A 142 1.82 22.82 27.28
C GLU A 142 2.89 21.86 26.71
N LYS A 143 3.47 20.98 27.54
CA LYS A 143 4.40 19.91 27.10
C LYS A 143 3.73 18.85 26.24
N VAL A 144 2.52 18.45 26.58
CA VAL A 144 1.71 17.56 25.73
C VAL A 144 1.42 18.24 24.38
N MET A 145 1.17 19.54 24.37
CA MET A 145 0.83 20.29 23.17
C MET A 145 2.02 20.68 22.27
N LEU A 146 3.21 20.89 22.83
CA LEU A 146 4.45 21.00 22.07
C LEU A 146 4.79 19.69 21.33
N ASN A 147 4.41 18.54 21.88
CA ASN A 147 4.48 17.25 21.18
C ASN A 147 3.37 17.04 20.12
N LEU A 148 2.38 17.93 20.05
CA LEU A 148 1.25 17.87 19.08
C LEU A 148 1.43 18.81 17.88
N GLU A 149 2.54 19.54 17.75
CA GLU A 149 2.89 20.22 16.48
C GLU A 149 3.09 19.23 15.31
N GLY A 150 3.25 17.94 15.59
CA GLY A 150 3.25 16.85 14.60
C GLY A 150 1.96 16.03 14.48
N PHE A 151 0.89 16.36 15.22
CA PHE A 151 -0.38 15.61 15.20
C PHE A 151 -1.42 16.36 14.37
N GLU A 152 -1.42 16.11 13.06
CA GLU A 152 -2.67 16.15 12.30
C GLU A 152 -3.55 14.97 12.76
N PRO A 153 -4.90 15.09 12.75
CA PRO A 153 -5.77 13.96 13.02
C PRO A 153 -5.38 12.82 12.07
N GLN A 154 -5.18 11.62 12.62
CA GLN A 154 -4.90 10.42 11.85
C GLN A 154 -6.06 10.13 10.88
N PHE A 155 -6.00 10.70 9.68
CA PHE A 155 -6.74 10.25 8.50
C PHE A 155 -5.96 9.14 7.76
N THR A 156 -5.23 8.31 8.49
CA THR A 156 -4.27 7.36 7.89
C THR A 156 -4.76 5.92 7.84
N ASP A 157 -5.97 5.63 8.33
CA ASP A 157 -6.51 4.26 8.43
C ASP A 157 -7.82 4.04 7.67
N LEU A 158 -8.19 4.91 6.72
CA LEU A 158 -9.39 4.70 5.92
C LEU A 158 -9.02 4.00 4.60
N SER A 159 -9.59 2.81 4.37
CA SER A 159 -9.63 2.19 3.03
C SER A 159 -10.24 3.15 2.02
N ILE A 160 -10.03 2.96 0.70
CA ILE A 160 -10.67 3.78 -0.34
C ILE A 160 -12.19 3.87 -0.13
N SER A 161 -12.82 2.79 0.33
CA SER A 161 -14.24 2.75 0.69
C SER A 161 -14.57 3.68 1.86
N GLU A 162 -13.72 3.73 2.88
CA GLU A 162 -13.92 4.55 4.07
C GLU A 162 -13.53 6.02 3.85
N ALA A 163 -12.52 6.30 3.03
CA ALA A 163 -12.16 7.66 2.59
C ALA A 163 -13.27 8.23 1.70
N THR A 164 -13.81 7.41 0.79
CA THR A 164 -15.02 7.76 0.03
C THR A 164 -16.18 8.01 0.97
N LYS A 165 -16.45 7.10 1.92
CA LYS A 165 -17.52 7.23 2.92
C LYS A 165 -17.39 8.52 3.72
N TYR A 166 -16.18 8.84 4.20
CA TYR A 166 -15.89 10.05 4.94
C TYR A 166 -16.16 11.32 4.12
N ILE A 167 -15.66 11.38 2.87
CA ILE A 167 -15.90 12.52 1.98
C ILE A 167 -17.39 12.69 1.67
N LEU A 168 -18.13 11.58 1.54
CA LEU A 168 -19.57 11.58 1.31
C LEU A 168 -20.37 12.00 2.55
N GLU A 169 -19.96 11.57 3.75
CA GLU A 169 -20.55 11.96 5.03
C GLU A 169 -20.34 13.45 5.33
N GLU A 170 -19.16 14.00 5.04
CA GLU A 170 -18.89 15.43 5.15
C GLU A 170 -19.79 16.29 4.23
N ASP A 171 -20.22 15.73 3.10
CA ASP A 171 -21.12 16.41 2.16
C ASP A 171 -22.61 16.11 2.41
N GLU A 172 -22.95 15.49 3.56
CA GLU A 172 -24.32 15.09 3.95
C GLU A 172 -25.01 14.13 2.95
N ILE A 173 -24.23 13.22 2.32
CA ILE A 173 -24.72 12.29 1.30
C ILE A 173 -25.02 10.92 1.92
N ASP A 174 -26.25 10.44 1.76
CA ASP A 174 -26.70 9.15 2.30
C ASP A 174 -26.09 7.95 1.53
N ILE A 175 -25.26 7.18 2.26
CA ILE A 175 -24.46 6.04 1.76
C ILE A 175 -25.35 4.86 1.33
N GLU A 176 -26.58 4.77 1.84
CA GLU A 176 -27.51 3.66 1.53
C GLU A 176 -28.16 3.75 0.14
N SER A 177 -27.97 4.86 -0.58
CA SER A 177 -28.49 4.97 -1.93
C SER A 177 -27.64 4.14 -2.89
N ASN A 178 -28.22 3.04 -3.38
CA ASN A 178 -27.72 2.20 -4.48
C ASN A 178 -27.46 3.04 -5.75
N TYR A 179 -26.40 3.85 -5.80
CA TYR A 179 -25.86 4.42 -7.02
C TYR A 179 -25.22 3.27 -7.81
N THR A 180 -26.07 2.54 -8.52
CA THR A 180 -25.72 1.36 -9.31
C THR A 180 -24.46 1.61 -10.15
N ASN A 181 -23.68 0.56 -10.43
CA ASN A 181 -22.56 0.58 -11.38
C ASN A 181 -22.97 0.96 -12.83
N VAL A 182 -24.23 1.36 -13.05
CA VAL A 182 -24.74 1.84 -14.34
C VAL A 182 -24.12 3.20 -14.68
N PRO A 183 -23.52 3.36 -15.87
CA PRO A 183 -23.06 4.66 -16.36
C PRO A 183 -24.17 5.70 -16.48
N LEU A 184 -23.86 6.97 -16.17
CA LEU A 184 -24.81 8.07 -16.28
C LEU A 184 -25.02 8.50 -17.73
N GLU A 185 -26.27 8.68 -18.14
CA GLU A 185 -26.59 9.38 -19.39
C GLU A 185 -26.68 10.88 -19.11
N LEU A 186 -25.69 11.62 -19.57
CA LEU A 186 -25.49 13.03 -19.27
C LEU A 186 -26.05 13.91 -20.38
N SER A 187 -26.54 15.10 -20.03
CA SER A 187 -27.01 16.05 -21.04
C SER A 187 -25.84 16.73 -21.75
N PRO A 188 -25.96 17.06 -23.05
CA PRO A 188 -24.94 17.83 -23.75
C PRO A 188 -24.64 19.20 -23.12
N ALA A 189 -25.63 19.80 -22.45
CA ALA A 189 -25.47 21.07 -21.73
C ALA A 189 -24.53 20.92 -20.53
N LEU A 190 -24.74 19.88 -19.71
CA LEU A 190 -23.89 19.58 -18.56
C LEU A 190 -22.45 19.28 -18.99
N ILE A 191 -22.25 18.53 -20.07
CA ILE A 191 -20.90 18.27 -20.61
C ILE A 191 -20.21 19.57 -21.02
N LYS A 192 -20.92 20.49 -21.70
CA LYS A 192 -20.37 21.80 -22.07
C LYS A 192 -20.04 22.63 -20.83
N GLU A 193 -20.88 22.59 -19.80
CA GLU A 193 -20.65 23.30 -18.55
C GLU A 193 -19.36 22.85 -17.86
N ILE A 194 -19.20 21.54 -17.61
CA ILE A 194 -18.02 21.03 -16.89
C ILE A 194 -16.72 21.18 -17.68
N THR A 195 -16.79 21.21 -19.02
CA THR A 195 -15.63 21.36 -19.91
C THR A 195 -15.35 22.81 -20.34
N ASP A 196 -16.03 23.80 -19.74
CA ASP A 196 -15.92 25.21 -20.13
C ASP A 196 -16.10 25.40 -21.66
N ASN A 197 -17.23 24.91 -22.18
CA ASN A 197 -17.55 24.85 -23.60
C ASN A 197 -16.49 24.17 -24.47
N PHE A 198 -15.86 23.10 -23.96
CA PHE A 198 -14.74 22.42 -24.60
C PHE A 198 -13.58 23.37 -24.90
N ASN A 199 -13.11 24.08 -23.88
CA ASN A 199 -11.99 25.00 -23.99
C ASN A 199 -10.74 24.31 -24.57
N GLU A 200 -10.41 24.67 -25.82
CA GLU A 200 -9.36 24.06 -26.64
C GLU A 200 -7.92 24.43 -26.21
N ARG A 201 -7.77 25.39 -25.28
CA ARG A 201 -6.45 25.71 -24.72
C ARG A 201 -5.94 24.53 -23.90
N SER A 202 -4.62 24.30 -23.93
CA SER A 202 -3.98 23.27 -23.11
C SER A 202 -4.36 23.44 -21.65
N PHE A 203 -4.64 22.33 -20.98
CA PHE A 203 -4.91 22.28 -19.56
C PHE A 203 -3.73 22.83 -18.73
N LYS A 204 -2.50 22.65 -19.20
CA LYS A 204 -1.29 23.20 -18.56
C LYS A 204 -1.28 24.73 -18.60
N ASP A 205 -1.86 25.32 -19.63
CA ASP A 205 -1.98 26.76 -19.81
C ASP A 205 -3.29 27.33 -19.20
N GLY A 206 -3.97 26.57 -18.34
CA GLY A 206 -5.24 26.97 -17.72
C GLY A 206 -6.48 26.81 -18.62
N GLY A 207 -6.37 26.06 -19.72
CA GLY A 207 -7.50 25.61 -20.53
C GLY A 207 -8.14 24.31 -20.01
N ARG A 208 -8.82 23.57 -20.89
CA ARG A 208 -9.41 22.26 -20.55
C ARG A 208 -8.91 21.11 -21.41
N LYS A 209 -8.26 21.36 -22.53
CA LYS A 209 -7.82 20.31 -23.45
C LYS A 209 -6.57 19.61 -22.93
N MET A 210 -6.56 18.28 -22.91
CA MET A 210 -5.34 17.53 -22.66
C MET A 210 -4.48 17.47 -23.93
N ASP A 211 -3.18 17.67 -23.76
CA ASP A 211 -2.19 17.58 -24.84
C ASP A 211 -1.88 16.11 -25.16
N GLY A 212 -2.86 15.41 -25.75
CA GLY A 212 -2.75 13.99 -26.11
C GLY A 212 -3.04 13.74 -27.59
N ARG A 213 -2.29 12.81 -28.20
CA ARG A 213 -2.48 12.40 -29.61
C ARG A 213 -3.42 11.19 -29.72
N GLY A 214 -4.72 11.42 -29.54
CA GLY A 214 -5.74 10.40 -29.83
C GLY A 214 -6.09 10.34 -31.32
N LEU A 215 -6.05 9.13 -31.91
CA LEU A 215 -6.51 8.88 -33.28
C LEU A 215 -8.01 9.20 -33.49
N PHE A 216 -8.83 9.09 -32.43
CA PHE A 216 -10.29 9.06 -32.55
C PHE A 216 -11.03 10.20 -31.83
N GLY A 217 -10.32 11.15 -31.20
CA GLY A 217 -10.98 12.20 -30.40
C GLY A 217 -10.04 13.21 -29.77
N SER A 218 -10.62 14.19 -29.08
CA SER A 218 -9.93 15.11 -28.17
C SER A 218 -10.42 14.89 -26.75
N VAL A 219 -9.53 14.90 -25.78
CA VAL A 219 -9.86 14.68 -24.36
C VAL A 219 -9.80 16.02 -23.63
N PHE A 220 -10.81 16.30 -22.83
CA PHE A 220 -10.95 17.51 -22.04
C PHE A 220 -11.07 17.16 -20.55
N VAL A 221 -10.51 18.00 -19.68
CA VAL A 221 -10.75 17.96 -18.24
C VAL A 221 -12.11 18.59 -17.96
N GLY A 222 -13.02 17.82 -17.37
CA GLY A 222 -14.26 18.33 -16.80
C GLY A 222 -14.06 18.67 -15.33
N VAL A 223 -14.55 19.83 -14.89
CA VAL A 223 -14.54 20.24 -13.48
C VAL A 223 -15.96 20.21 -12.93
N VAL A 224 -16.15 19.41 -11.89
CA VAL A 224 -17.43 19.23 -11.19
C VAL A 224 -17.32 19.93 -9.82
N PRO A 225 -18.06 21.03 -9.61
CA PRO A 225 -18.07 21.76 -8.33
C PRO A 225 -18.61 20.90 -7.18
N SER A 226 -18.08 21.09 -5.97
CA SER A 226 -18.59 20.36 -4.79
C SER A 226 -19.97 20.82 -4.32
N ASN A 227 -20.30 22.11 -4.48
CA ASN A 227 -21.55 22.71 -4.01
C ASN A 227 -22.59 22.82 -5.13
N THR A 228 -22.85 21.72 -5.83
CA THR A 228 -23.82 21.69 -6.93
C THR A 228 -25.18 21.17 -6.46
N ASP A 229 -26.23 21.94 -6.70
CA ASP A 229 -27.62 21.52 -6.50
C ASP A 229 -28.14 20.63 -7.65
N ASP A 230 -27.36 20.48 -8.72
CA ASP A 230 -27.73 19.62 -9.85
C ASP A 230 -27.51 18.15 -9.48
N ASN A 231 -28.62 17.41 -9.40
CA ASN A 231 -28.66 15.98 -9.06
C ASN A 231 -27.74 15.13 -9.96
N MET A 232 -27.59 15.48 -11.24
CA MET A 232 -26.75 14.74 -12.17
C MET A 232 -25.26 15.04 -11.97
N MET A 233 -24.89 16.31 -11.76
CA MET A 233 -23.53 16.71 -11.39
C MET A 233 -23.11 16.05 -10.08
N HIS A 234 -24.02 16.02 -9.10
CA HIS A 234 -23.81 15.37 -7.82
C HIS A 234 -23.55 13.86 -7.98
N LYS A 235 -24.36 13.16 -8.77
CA LYS A 235 -24.13 11.73 -9.09
C LYS A 235 -22.81 11.48 -9.81
N LEU A 236 -22.44 12.35 -10.75
CA LEU A 236 -21.18 12.24 -11.48
C LEU A 236 -19.99 12.40 -10.53
N ARG A 237 -20.07 13.35 -9.59
CA ARG A 237 -19.07 13.58 -8.54
C ARG A 237 -18.91 12.35 -7.66
N ILE A 238 -19.99 11.81 -7.11
CA ILE A 238 -19.95 10.59 -6.27
C ILE A 238 -19.28 9.43 -7.02
N LYS A 239 -19.67 9.20 -8.28
CA LYS A 239 -19.07 8.14 -9.08
C LYS A 239 -17.58 8.35 -9.34
N SER A 240 -17.15 9.60 -9.53
CA SER A 240 -15.73 9.92 -9.70
C SER A 240 -14.94 9.68 -8.41
N LEU A 241 -15.49 10.09 -7.25
CA LEU A 241 -14.86 9.92 -5.94
C LEU A 241 -14.62 8.45 -5.58
N LYS A 242 -15.47 7.53 -6.04
CA LYS A 242 -15.24 6.07 -5.89
C LYS A 242 -13.88 5.62 -6.44
N TYR A 243 -13.39 6.27 -7.50
CA TYR A 243 -12.12 5.94 -8.15
C TYR A 243 -11.00 6.93 -7.77
N GLN A 244 -11.35 8.07 -7.18
CA GLN A 244 -10.47 9.21 -6.88
C GLN A 244 -10.95 9.89 -5.59
N PRO A 245 -10.71 9.28 -4.41
CA PRO A 245 -11.29 9.73 -3.14
C PRO A 245 -10.50 10.93 -2.57
N PHE A 246 -10.31 11.98 -3.37
CA PHE A 246 -9.65 13.21 -2.95
C PHE A 246 -10.26 14.42 -3.66
N ARG A 247 -10.05 15.61 -3.08
CA ARG A 247 -10.49 16.89 -3.65
C ARG A 247 -9.27 17.68 -4.07
N TYR A 248 -9.38 18.42 -5.16
CA TYR A 248 -8.35 19.39 -5.53
C TYR A 248 -8.43 20.61 -4.60
N GLU A 249 -7.36 21.42 -4.52
CA GLU A 249 -7.27 22.62 -3.66
C GLU A 249 -8.43 23.61 -3.87
N ASP A 250 -9.02 23.62 -5.07
CA ASP A 250 -10.19 24.42 -5.44
C ASP A 250 -11.53 23.82 -4.96
N ASN A 251 -11.48 22.77 -4.14
CA ASN A 251 -12.62 21.99 -3.66
C ASN A 251 -13.50 21.46 -4.82
N THR A 252 -12.88 21.05 -5.93
CA THR A 252 -13.57 20.43 -7.08
C THR A 252 -13.20 18.96 -7.26
N THR A 253 -14.02 18.26 -8.02
CA THR A 253 -13.73 16.92 -8.54
C THR A 253 -13.51 17.00 -10.04
N ARG A 254 -12.54 16.26 -10.57
CA ARG A 254 -12.18 16.31 -11.99
C ARG A 254 -12.50 15.00 -12.70
N VAL A 255 -12.94 15.10 -13.95
CA VAL A 255 -13.24 13.96 -14.84
C VAL A 255 -12.54 14.15 -16.19
N ALA A 256 -12.37 13.07 -16.94
CA ALA A 256 -11.89 13.11 -18.32
C ALA A 256 -13.07 12.94 -19.28
N VAL A 257 -13.24 13.88 -20.21
CA VAL A 257 -14.29 13.88 -21.23
C VAL A 257 -13.65 13.65 -22.59
N LYS A 258 -13.78 12.44 -23.12
CA LYS A 258 -13.36 12.08 -24.49
C LYS A 258 -14.46 12.49 -25.46
N ARG A 259 -14.19 13.52 -26.26
CA ARG A 259 -15.05 13.95 -27.37
C ARG A 259 -14.57 13.31 -28.67
N LEU A 260 -15.40 12.48 -29.27
CA LEU A 260 -15.08 11.86 -30.56
C LEU A 260 -15.10 12.92 -31.66
N LYS A 261 -14.17 12.84 -32.62
CA LYS A 261 -14.13 13.77 -33.76
C LYS A 261 -15.25 13.46 -34.75
N ALA A 262 -15.86 14.49 -35.34
CA ALA A 262 -16.74 14.31 -36.50
C ALA A 262 -15.88 13.82 -37.68
N GLY A 263 -16.05 12.56 -38.06
CA GLY A 263 -15.45 12.02 -39.28
C GLY A 263 -16.20 12.47 -40.55
N THR A 264 -15.63 12.15 -41.72
CA THR A 264 -16.36 12.19 -42.99
C THR A 264 -17.51 11.17 -43.04
N ASP A 265 -17.40 10.10 -42.24
CA ASP A 265 -18.41 9.08 -42.02
C ASP A 265 -18.95 9.14 -40.56
N ASN A 266 -20.11 9.78 -40.40
CA ASN A 266 -20.80 9.87 -39.12
C ASN A 266 -21.26 8.50 -38.59
N GLU A 267 -21.49 7.51 -39.46
CA GLU A 267 -21.92 6.17 -39.06
C GLU A 267 -20.77 5.40 -38.39
N TYR A 268 -19.55 5.51 -38.93
CA TYR A 268 -18.35 4.92 -38.33
C TYR A 268 -18.08 5.49 -36.93
N THR A 269 -18.14 6.82 -36.78
CA THR A 269 -17.94 7.49 -35.48
C THR A 269 -18.99 7.04 -34.45
N LYS A 270 -20.25 6.94 -34.87
CA LYS A 270 -21.34 6.43 -34.01
C LYS A 270 -21.15 4.96 -33.65
N LYS A 271 -20.64 4.13 -34.56
CA LYS A 271 -20.30 2.72 -34.29
C LYS A 271 -19.19 2.61 -33.23
N MET A 272 -18.15 3.41 -33.29
CA MET A 272 -17.08 3.43 -32.28
C MET A 272 -17.60 3.89 -30.91
N PHE A 273 -18.37 4.97 -30.87
CA PHE A 273 -19.03 5.45 -29.64
C PHE A 273 -19.85 4.33 -28.98
N ASN A 274 -20.74 3.71 -29.76
CA ASN A 274 -21.59 2.63 -29.24
C ASN A 274 -20.78 1.40 -28.84
N ALA A 275 -19.69 1.08 -29.55
CA ALA A 275 -18.81 -0.03 -29.21
C ALA A 275 -18.15 0.20 -27.84
N GLU A 276 -17.54 1.37 -27.63
CA GLU A 276 -16.86 1.73 -26.38
C GLU A 276 -17.84 1.78 -25.20
N VAL A 277 -18.99 2.44 -25.36
CA VAL A 277 -20.02 2.52 -24.30
C VAL A 277 -20.59 1.14 -23.97
N ASN A 278 -20.92 0.31 -24.96
CA ASN A 278 -21.49 -1.02 -24.71
C ASN A 278 -20.47 -2.00 -24.11
N ALA A 279 -19.19 -1.86 -24.49
CA ALA A 279 -18.09 -2.61 -23.89
C ALA A 279 -17.96 -2.28 -22.40
N LEU A 280 -17.80 -1.00 -22.07
CA LEU A 280 -17.55 -0.55 -20.71
C LEU A 280 -18.77 -0.63 -19.79
N LYS A 281 -19.99 -0.76 -20.34
CA LYS A 281 -21.18 -1.15 -19.56
C LYS A 281 -21.10 -2.58 -19.03
N ARG A 282 -20.30 -3.44 -19.65
CA ARG A 282 -20.20 -4.87 -19.33
C ARG A 282 -18.88 -5.28 -18.68
N LEU A 283 -17.80 -4.58 -19.00
CA LEU A 283 -16.46 -4.87 -18.50
C LEU A 283 -16.22 -4.10 -17.20
N GLU A 284 -16.01 -4.83 -16.10
CA GLU A 284 -15.66 -4.25 -14.80
C GLU A 284 -14.44 -4.99 -14.23
N HIS A 285 -13.30 -4.32 -14.24
CA HIS A 285 -12.02 -4.85 -13.75
C HIS A 285 -11.12 -3.70 -13.28
N ILE A 286 -10.26 -3.95 -12.27
CA ILE A 286 -9.40 -2.91 -11.68
C ILE A 286 -8.42 -2.27 -12.69
N ASN A 287 -7.98 -3.06 -13.68
CA ASN A 287 -7.08 -2.63 -14.76
C ASN A 287 -7.81 -2.26 -16.07
N ILE A 288 -9.10 -1.95 -16.01
CA ILE A 288 -9.89 -1.41 -17.13
C ILE A 288 -10.44 -0.04 -16.73
N ILE A 289 -10.40 0.93 -17.64
CA ILE A 289 -10.93 2.27 -17.38
C ILE A 289 -12.46 2.17 -17.08
N PRO A 290 -12.94 2.68 -15.94
CA PRO A 290 -14.36 2.63 -15.62
C PRO A 290 -15.12 3.74 -16.35
N LEU A 291 -16.35 3.44 -16.78
CA LEU A 291 -17.22 4.40 -17.46
C LEU A 291 -18.12 5.12 -16.44
N LEU A 292 -17.90 6.43 -16.25
CA LEU A 292 -18.73 7.24 -15.35
C LEU A 292 -20.05 7.64 -16.01
N GLY A 293 -19.98 8.03 -17.28
CA GLY A 293 -21.15 8.44 -18.05
C GLY A 293 -20.85 8.69 -19.52
N TYR A 294 -21.89 8.99 -20.28
CA TYR A 294 -21.81 9.26 -21.71
C TYR A 294 -22.89 10.28 -22.11
N SER A 295 -22.66 10.98 -23.23
CA SER A 295 -23.61 11.92 -23.82
C SER A 295 -23.51 11.86 -25.33
N PHE A 296 -24.64 11.89 -26.03
CA PHE A 296 -24.70 11.99 -27.48
C PHE A 296 -25.55 13.20 -27.86
N ASP A 297 -24.96 14.20 -28.51
CA ASP A 297 -25.67 15.45 -28.86
C ASP A 297 -26.33 15.40 -30.24
N GLY A 298 -26.36 14.22 -30.88
CA GLY A 298 -26.87 14.01 -32.24
C GLY A 298 -25.78 14.06 -33.31
N GLN A 299 -24.66 14.74 -33.06
CA GLN A 299 -23.54 14.87 -33.99
C GLN A 299 -22.25 14.22 -33.47
N LEU A 300 -21.94 14.38 -32.18
CA LEU A 300 -20.72 13.93 -31.54
C LEU A 300 -21.03 13.13 -30.26
N GLY A 301 -20.30 12.02 -30.10
CA GLY A 301 -20.31 11.25 -28.86
C GLY A 301 -19.28 11.80 -27.87
N ASN A 302 -19.71 11.94 -26.61
CA ASN A 302 -18.85 12.28 -25.48
C ASN A 302 -18.89 11.14 -24.47
N ILE A 303 -17.72 10.71 -24.01
CA ILE A 303 -17.58 9.63 -23.03
C ILE A 303 -16.81 10.17 -21.83
N VAL A 304 -17.30 9.89 -20.62
CA VAL A 304 -16.80 10.46 -19.37
C VAL A 304 -16.18 9.37 -18.50
N TYR A 305 -14.93 9.59 -18.11
CA TYR A 305 -14.08 8.71 -17.30
C TYR A 305 -13.59 9.44 -16.04
N PRO A 306 -13.11 8.74 -15.01
CA PRO A 306 -12.30 9.39 -13.99
C PRO A 306 -11.01 9.94 -14.61
N LEU A 307 -10.48 11.02 -14.05
CA LEU A 307 -9.30 11.68 -14.61
C LEU A 307 -8.00 10.94 -14.26
N MET A 308 -7.44 10.14 -15.16
CA MET A 308 -6.14 9.49 -14.93
C MET A 308 -5.02 10.55 -14.83
N ILE A 309 -4.67 10.97 -13.61
CA ILE A 309 -3.86 12.17 -13.34
C ILE A 309 -2.42 12.05 -13.83
N ASN A 310 -1.89 10.82 -13.88
CA ASN A 310 -0.56 10.53 -14.41
C ASN A 310 -0.56 10.33 -15.93
N GLY A 311 -1.69 10.54 -16.61
CA GLY A 311 -1.78 10.49 -18.06
C GLY A 311 -1.61 9.08 -18.63
N SER A 312 -1.08 9.00 -19.85
CA SER A 312 -0.80 7.75 -20.55
C SER A 312 0.64 7.26 -20.33
N LEU A 313 0.86 5.96 -20.54
CA LEU A 313 2.15 5.32 -20.34
C LEU A 313 3.23 5.89 -21.28
N ASP A 314 2.89 6.14 -22.55
CA ASP A 314 3.84 6.72 -23.52
C ASP A 314 4.38 8.08 -23.06
N TYR A 315 3.48 8.94 -22.60
CA TYR A 315 3.81 10.26 -22.07
C TYR A 315 4.74 10.16 -20.85
N ARG A 316 4.49 9.19 -19.95
CA ARG A 316 5.33 8.98 -18.75
C ARG A 316 6.67 8.32 -19.05
N LEU A 317 6.77 7.49 -20.09
CA LEU A 317 8.04 6.90 -20.53
C LEU A 317 8.94 7.94 -21.20
N LEU A 318 8.37 8.86 -21.97
CA LEU A 318 9.12 9.95 -22.60
C LEU A 318 9.57 11.05 -21.62
N SER A 319 9.10 11.01 -20.36
CA SER A 319 9.39 12.00 -19.31
C SER A 319 9.12 13.44 -19.74
N GLU A 320 8.00 13.67 -20.44
CA GLU A 320 7.58 15.02 -20.81
C GLU A 320 7.17 15.83 -19.55
N ASP A 321 7.59 17.11 -19.50
CA ASP A 321 7.25 18.14 -18.49
C ASP A 321 7.75 17.92 -17.03
N ASP A 322 9.06 17.79 -16.83
CA ASP A 322 9.72 17.72 -15.50
C ASP A 322 9.21 16.60 -14.57
N ASN A 323 8.44 15.64 -15.10
CA ASN A 323 8.03 14.45 -14.36
C ASN A 323 9.23 13.57 -14.06
N SER A 324 9.32 13.06 -12.82
CA SER A 324 10.32 12.05 -12.49
C SER A 324 10.12 10.80 -13.37
N PRO A 325 11.18 10.25 -13.98
CA PRO A 325 11.11 9.01 -14.73
C PRO A 325 10.46 7.90 -13.92
N LEU A 326 9.70 7.02 -14.58
CA LEU A 326 9.15 5.84 -13.92
C LEU A 326 10.29 4.87 -13.58
N PRO A 327 10.52 4.53 -12.29
CA PRO A 327 11.49 3.52 -11.90
C PRO A 327 11.08 2.14 -12.43
N TRP A 328 12.08 1.27 -12.64
CA TRP A 328 11.89 -0.03 -13.26
C TRP A 328 10.76 -0.83 -12.59
N CYS A 329 10.67 -0.80 -11.27
CA CYS A 329 9.68 -1.54 -10.49
C CYS A 329 8.24 -1.15 -10.83
N VAL A 330 7.97 0.16 -10.93
CA VAL A 330 6.65 0.67 -11.35
C VAL A 330 6.35 0.24 -12.78
N ARG A 331 7.36 0.22 -13.66
CA ARG A 331 7.15 -0.26 -15.02
C ARG A 331 6.79 -1.75 -15.07
N VAL A 332 7.38 -2.59 -14.19
CA VAL A 332 6.99 -4.01 -14.09
C VAL A 332 5.56 -4.18 -13.58
N ASP A 333 5.15 -3.38 -12.58
CA ASP A 333 3.76 -3.34 -12.10
C ASP A 333 2.79 -2.95 -13.22
N ILE A 334 3.13 -1.94 -14.03
CA ILE A 334 2.32 -1.53 -15.18
C ILE A 334 2.18 -2.67 -16.19
N VAL A 335 3.27 -3.39 -16.49
CA VAL A 335 3.21 -4.59 -17.36
C VAL A 335 2.31 -5.66 -16.74
N HIS A 336 2.40 -5.90 -15.43
CA HIS A 336 1.54 -6.84 -14.72
C HIS A 336 0.06 -6.47 -14.80
N ASP A 337 -0.26 -5.21 -14.53
CA ASP A 337 -1.62 -4.64 -14.57
C ASP A 337 -2.24 -4.77 -15.98
N VAL A 338 -1.49 -4.46 -17.02
CA VAL A 338 -1.95 -4.61 -18.41
C VAL A 338 -2.18 -6.08 -18.75
N ALA A 339 -1.30 -6.99 -18.31
CA ALA A 339 -1.48 -8.42 -18.52
C ALA A 339 -2.76 -8.95 -17.84
N LYS A 340 -3.07 -8.48 -16.62
CA LYS A 340 -4.32 -8.80 -15.90
C LYS A 340 -5.55 -8.25 -16.61
N GLY A 341 -5.49 -7.01 -17.08
CA GLY A 341 -6.55 -6.42 -17.90
C GLY A 341 -6.82 -7.25 -19.16
N LEU A 342 -5.78 -7.70 -19.85
CA LEU A 342 -5.89 -8.56 -21.04
C LEU A 342 -6.43 -9.95 -20.72
N GLU A 343 -5.96 -10.58 -19.64
CA GLU A 343 -6.49 -11.86 -19.17
C GLU A 343 -8.00 -11.77 -18.92
N TYR A 344 -8.43 -10.72 -18.23
CA TYR A 344 -9.84 -10.46 -18.00
C TYR A 344 -10.59 -10.29 -19.32
N ILE A 345 -10.15 -9.40 -20.24
CA ILE A 345 -10.80 -9.17 -21.53
C ILE A 345 -10.92 -10.49 -22.33
N HIS A 346 -9.85 -11.28 -22.39
CA HIS A 346 -9.81 -12.54 -23.15
C HIS A 346 -10.59 -13.67 -22.47
N SER A 347 -10.86 -13.57 -21.17
CA SER A 347 -11.78 -14.50 -20.47
C SER A 347 -13.26 -14.21 -20.78
N GLN A 348 -13.59 -12.97 -21.15
CA GLN A 348 -14.96 -12.56 -21.43
C GLN A 348 -15.46 -13.12 -22.77
N LYS A 349 -16.75 -13.49 -22.77
CA LYS A 349 -17.45 -14.01 -23.95
C LYS A 349 -18.53 -13.04 -24.43
N SER A 350 -18.66 -12.92 -25.75
CA SER A 350 -19.82 -12.29 -26.39
C SER A 350 -21.05 -13.20 -26.35
N LEU A 351 -22.20 -12.68 -26.78
CA LEU A 351 -23.48 -13.41 -26.76
C LEU A 351 -23.46 -14.68 -27.64
N ASP A 352 -22.65 -14.67 -28.69
CA ASP A 352 -22.39 -15.79 -29.59
C ASP A 352 -21.23 -16.70 -29.12
N GLY A 353 -20.67 -16.48 -27.92
CA GLY A 353 -19.63 -17.33 -27.32
C GLY A 353 -18.20 -17.03 -27.79
N ALA A 354 -18.00 -16.01 -28.62
CA ALA A 354 -16.68 -15.58 -29.07
C ALA A 354 -15.92 -14.79 -27.99
N VAL A 355 -14.59 -14.87 -28.02
CA VAL A 355 -13.71 -14.14 -27.10
C VAL A 355 -13.62 -12.67 -27.51
N LEU A 356 -13.60 -11.74 -26.56
CA LEU A 356 -13.38 -10.32 -26.85
C LEU A 356 -11.90 -10.02 -27.12
N VAL A 357 -11.63 -9.16 -28.12
CA VAL A 357 -10.28 -8.74 -28.54
C VAL A 357 -10.24 -7.22 -28.62
N HIS A 358 -9.27 -6.59 -27.96
CA HIS A 358 -9.16 -5.13 -27.83
C HIS A 358 -8.77 -4.45 -29.15
N ARG A 359 -7.77 -5.00 -29.84
CA ARG A 359 -7.23 -4.61 -31.16
C ARG A 359 -6.42 -3.31 -31.24
N ASP A 360 -6.35 -2.53 -30.17
CA ASP A 360 -5.53 -1.31 -30.14
C ASP A 360 -4.79 -1.15 -28.81
N ILE A 361 -4.15 -2.23 -28.36
CA ILE A 361 -3.24 -2.18 -27.21
C ILE A 361 -1.98 -1.42 -27.62
N LYS A 362 -1.67 -0.36 -26.87
CA LYS A 362 -0.49 0.49 -27.04
C LYS A 362 -0.27 1.35 -25.79
N SER A 363 0.94 1.84 -25.60
CA SER A 363 1.32 2.72 -24.48
C SER A 363 0.41 3.95 -24.33
N ALA A 364 -0.02 4.58 -25.44
CA ALA A 364 -0.97 5.70 -25.42
C ALA A 364 -2.39 5.36 -24.90
N ASN A 365 -2.80 4.09 -24.96
CA ASN A 365 -4.11 3.62 -24.49
C ASN A 365 -4.03 2.96 -23.09
N ILE A 366 -2.85 2.99 -22.46
CA ILE A 366 -2.65 2.53 -21.09
C ILE A 366 -2.55 3.78 -20.22
N LEU A 367 -3.57 4.02 -19.40
CA LEU A 367 -3.64 5.20 -18.55
C LEU A 367 -3.23 4.87 -17.11
N LEU A 368 -2.66 5.85 -16.42
CA LEU A 368 -2.15 5.69 -15.06
C LEU A 368 -2.97 6.54 -14.08
N ASP A 369 -3.54 5.89 -13.07
CA ASP A 369 -4.23 6.59 -11.98
C ASP A 369 -3.26 7.24 -10.99
N GLN A 370 -3.78 7.82 -9.91
CA GLN A 370 -3.02 8.54 -8.90
C GLN A 370 -1.87 7.70 -8.29
N ASP A 371 -2.07 6.39 -8.16
CA ASP A 371 -1.12 5.46 -7.56
C ASP A 371 -0.27 4.77 -8.64
N LEU A 372 -0.29 5.27 -9.88
CA LEU A 372 0.37 4.67 -11.04
C LEU A 372 -0.11 3.24 -11.35
N ASN A 373 -1.34 2.86 -10.98
CA ASN A 373 -1.92 1.60 -11.46
C ASN A 373 -2.31 1.79 -12.93
N ALA A 374 -2.04 0.77 -13.76
CA ALA A 374 -2.36 0.83 -15.17
C ALA A 374 -3.82 0.41 -15.44
N LYS A 375 -4.50 1.18 -16.30
CA LYS A 375 -5.85 0.92 -16.79
C LYS A 375 -5.87 0.93 -18.31
N ILE A 376 -6.32 -0.18 -18.91
CA ILE A 376 -6.55 -0.27 -20.36
C ILE A 376 -7.74 0.63 -20.72
N SER A 377 -7.58 1.41 -21.78
CA SER A 377 -8.58 2.34 -22.31
C SER A 377 -8.75 2.23 -23.83
N ASP A 378 -9.69 3.00 -24.39
CA ASP A 378 -10.01 3.07 -25.82
C ASP A 378 -10.58 1.78 -26.44
N PHE A 379 -11.75 1.37 -25.94
CA PHE A 379 -12.48 0.19 -26.40
C PHE A 379 -13.26 0.40 -27.71
N GLY A 380 -13.03 1.52 -28.42
CA GLY A 380 -13.76 1.86 -29.65
C GLY A 380 -13.57 0.85 -30.80
N LEU A 381 -12.49 0.07 -30.75
CA LEU A 381 -12.16 -0.97 -31.72
C LEU A 381 -12.42 -2.41 -31.22
N LEU A 382 -12.92 -2.57 -29.99
CA LEU A 382 -13.19 -3.88 -29.39
C LEU A 382 -14.14 -4.70 -30.28
N ARG A 383 -13.80 -5.98 -30.51
CA ARG A 383 -14.61 -6.92 -31.30
C ARG A 383 -14.64 -8.32 -30.69
N CYS A 384 -15.71 -9.05 -30.98
CA CYS A 384 -15.72 -10.50 -30.80
C CYS A 384 -14.79 -11.13 -31.85
N GLY A 385 -13.94 -12.07 -31.42
CA GLY A 385 -13.19 -12.94 -32.33
C GLY A 385 -14.11 -13.89 -33.10
N SER A 386 -13.57 -14.67 -34.03
CA SER A 386 -14.39 -15.70 -34.70
C SER A 386 -14.51 -16.97 -33.88
N ASN A 387 -15.73 -17.47 -33.70
CA ASN A 387 -15.92 -18.90 -33.42
C ASN A 387 -15.59 -19.70 -34.68
N GLN A 388 -14.86 -20.81 -34.52
CA GLN A 388 -14.29 -21.59 -35.62
C GLN A 388 -15.33 -22.14 -36.63
N GLU A 389 -16.64 -21.99 -36.40
CA GLU A 389 -17.70 -22.66 -37.17
C GLU A 389 -18.69 -21.76 -37.92
N MET A 390 -18.70 -20.43 -37.78
CA MET A 390 -19.62 -19.59 -38.59
C MET A 390 -18.93 -18.39 -39.26
N ASN A 391 -18.84 -18.47 -40.59
CA ASN A 391 -18.55 -17.41 -41.56
C ASN A 391 -17.10 -16.86 -41.62
N LYS A 392 -16.16 -17.70 -42.06
CA LYS A 392 -14.80 -17.29 -42.50
C LYS A 392 -14.79 -16.28 -43.66
N THR A 393 -15.88 -16.14 -44.42
CA THR A 393 -15.92 -15.40 -45.69
C THR A 393 -16.26 -13.90 -45.56
N LEU A 394 -16.94 -13.46 -44.49
CA LEU A 394 -17.30 -12.05 -44.28
C LEU A 394 -16.27 -11.24 -43.49
N VAL A 395 -15.36 -11.91 -42.75
CA VAL A 395 -14.33 -11.24 -41.92
C VAL A 395 -13.07 -10.91 -42.73
N MET A 396 -12.85 -11.56 -43.88
CA MET A 396 -11.67 -11.36 -44.74
C MET A 396 -11.65 -10.06 -45.55
N THR A 397 -12.72 -9.26 -45.55
CA THR A 397 -12.90 -8.13 -46.50
C THR A 397 -12.84 -6.72 -45.88
N GLN A 398 -12.41 -6.57 -44.62
CA GLN A 398 -12.30 -5.25 -43.99
C GLN A 398 -10.84 -4.80 -43.85
N MET A 399 -10.59 -3.52 -44.17
CA MET A 399 -9.32 -2.82 -43.91
C MET A 399 -8.82 -3.13 -42.49
N PRO A 400 -7.52 -3.45 -42.30
CA PRO A 400 -6.94 -3.57 -40.97
C PRO A 400 -7.10 -2.24 -40.23
N VAL A 401 -7.62 -2.32 -39.00
CA VAL A 401 -7.83 -1.16 -38.11
C VAL A 401 -7.08 -1.44 -36.81
N GLY A 402 -6.27 -0.46 -36.40
CA GLY A 402 -5.36 -0.49 -35.26
C GLY A 402 -4.15 0.39 -35.55
N THR A 403 -3.22 0.51 -34.61
CA THR A 403 -2.00 1.31 -34.79
C THR A 403 -0.89 0.46 -35.44
N ASN A 404 -0.46 0.81 -36.66
CA ASN A 404 0.37 -0.04 -37.53
C ASN A 404 1.63 -0.63 -36.86
N CYS A 405 2.37 0.14 -36.06
CA CYS A 405 3.59 -0.34 -35.38
C CYS A 405 3.33 -1.34 -34.25
N TYR A 406 2.08 -1.48 -33.79
CA TYR A 406 1.67 -2.44 -32.78
C TYR A 406 0.96 -3.66 -33.36
N MET A 407 0.66 -3.67 -34.66
CA MET A 407 -0.13 -4.74 -35.28
C MET A 407 0.77 -5.86 -35.82
N PRO A 408 0.43 -7.13 -35.56
CA PRO A 408 1.14 -8.23 -36.19
C PRO A 408 0.83 -8.31 -37.69
N LEU A 409 1.74 -8.87 -38.49
CA LEU A 409 1.58 -8.97 -39.96
C LEU A 409 0.30 -9.72 -40.38
N GLU A 410 -0.11 -10.74 -39.62
CA GLU A 410 -1.34 -11.45 -39.92
C GLU A 410 -2.62 -10.62 -39.67
N ALA A 411 -2.55 -9.51 -38.93
CA ALA A 411 -3.71 -8.62 -38.76
C ALA A 411 -4.19 -8.02 -40.09
N PHE A 412 -3.29 -7.91 -41.07
CA PHE A 412 -3.60 -7.41 -42.42
C PHE A 412 -4.25 -8.45 -43.33
N ARG A 413 -4.30 -9.73 -42.93
CA ARG A 413 -4.77 -10.86 -43.76
C ARG A 413 -5.67 -11.85 -43.03
N GLY A 414 -5.83 -11.68 -41.72
CA GLY A 414 -6.31 -12.71 -40.80
C GLY A 414 -7.61 -12.36 -40.11
N VAL A 415 -8.13 -13.35 -39.39
CA VAL A 415 -9.32 -13.21 -38.56
C VAL A 415 -8.91 -12.67 -37.18
N VAL A 416 -9.74 -11.78 -36.63
CA VAL A 416 -9.52 -11.15 -35.32
C VAL A 416 -9.44 -12.22 -34.24
N GLU A 417 -8.32 -12.22 -33.50
CA GLU A 417 -8.04 -13.20 -32.46
C GLU A 417 -7.28 -12.58 -31.28
N PRO A 418 -7.39 -13.14 -30.05
CA PRO A 418 -6.69 -12.63 -28.86
C PRO A 418 -5.17 -12.52 -29.02
N SER A 419 -4.57 -13.35 -29.87
CA SER A 419 -3.12 -13.33 -30.13
C SER A 419 -2.63 -12.04 -30.78
N TRP A 420 -3.53 -11.19 -31.30
CA TRP A 420 -3.18 -9.86 -31.82
C TRP A 420 -2.85 -8.90 -30.68
N ASP A 421 -3.69 -8.88 -29.64
CA ASP A 421 -3.44 -8.07 -28.44
C ASP A 421 -2.14 -8.52 -27.75
N ILE A 422 -1.84 -9.82 -27.75
CA ILE A 422 -0.59 -10.35 -27.19
C ILE A 422 0.63 -9.81 -27.96
N TYR A 423 0.57 -9.75 -29.30
CA TYR A 423 1.66 -9.18 -30.08
C TYR A 423 1.86 -7.69 -29.77
N SER A 424 0.77 -6.92 -29.76
CA SER A 424 0.80 -5.50 -29.41
C SER A 424 1.35 -5.27 -28.01
N PHE A 425 1.00 -6.13 -27.06
CA PHE A 425 1.55 -6.10 -25.70
C PHE A 425 3.06 -6.40 -25.66
N GLY A 426 3.56 -7.28 -26.53
CA GLY A 426 4.99 -7.50 -26.72
C GLY A 426 5.76 -6.23 -27.08
N VAL A 427 5.17 -5.35 -27.90
CA VAL A 427 5.75 -4.03 -28.22
C VAL A 427 5.75 -3.13 -26.98
N VAL A 428 4.65 -3.09 -26.23
CA VAL A 428 4.56 -2.30 -24.98
C VAL A 428 5.61 -2.73 -23.96
N ILE A 429 5.89 -4.03 -23.82
CA ILE A 429 6.96 -4.51 -22.93
C ILE A 429 8.33 -3.97 -23.35
N LEU A 430 8.60 -3.89 -24.66
CA LEU A 430 9.85 -3.28 -25.16
C LEU A 430 9.90 -1.77 -24.88
N GLU A 431 8.80 -1.04 -25.07
CA GLU A 431 8.73 0.39 -24.72
C GLU A 431 9.02 0.59 -23.22
N VAL A 432 8.47 -0.26 -22.36
CA VAL A 432 8.72 -0.24 -20.92
C VAL A 432 10.20 -0.44 -20.56
N LEU A 433 10.85 -1.44 -21.17
CA LEU A 433 12.26 -1.76 -20.91
C LEU A 433 13.20 -0.66 -21.41
N THR A 434 12.87 -0.05 -22.56
CA THR A 434 13.80 0.83 -23.29
C THR A 434 13.50 2.32 -23.14
N GLY A 435 12.30 2.69 -22.72
CA GLY A 435 11.83 4.08 -22.72
C GLY A 435 11.67 4.65 -24.13
N LEU A 436 11.86 3.85 -25.18
CA LEU A 436 11.83 4.30 -26.57
C LEU A 436 10.42 4.20 -27.16
N PRO A 437 10.05 5.10 -28.09
CA PRO A 437 8.81 4.99 -28.83
C PRO A 437 8.80 3.73 -29.74
N PRO A 438 7.62 3.25 -30.16
CA PRO A 438 7.49 2.04 -30.98
C PRO A 438 8.08 2.17 -32.39
N ILE A 439 8.34 3.42 -32.82
CA ILE A 439 8.95 3.79 -34.09
C ILE A 439 10.06 4.79 -33.79
N ASP A 440 11.29 4.50 -34.19
CA ASP A 440 12.42 5.42 -34.05
C ASP A 440 12.40 6.56 -35.09
N GLN A 441 13.34 7.49 -34.99
CA GLN A 441 13.47 8.63 -35.94
C GLN A 441 13.76 8.19 -37.38
N ASN A 442 14.21 6.96 -37.60
CA ASN A 442 14.51 6.37 -38.91
C ASN A 442 13.38 5.47 -39.42
N ASN A 443 12.20 5.49 -38.79
CA ASN A 443 11.06 4.61 -39.06
C ASN A 443 11.33 3.11 -38.85
N ARG A 444 12.33 2.75 -38.04
CA ARG A 444 12.54 1.37 -37.60
C ARG A 444 11.57 1.04 -36.48
N LEU A 445 10.95 -0.13 -36.57
CA LEU A 445 10.05 -0.62 -35.54
C LEU A 445 10.86 -1.11 -34.35
N LEU A 446 10.45 -0.76 -33.14
CA LEU A 446 11.05 -1.29 -31.92
C LEU A 446 10.97 -2.84 -31.89
N SER A 447 9.91 -3.39 -32.48
CA SER A 447 9.71 -4.85 -32.62
C SER A 447 10.76 -5.55 -33.49
N SER A 448 11.55 -4.86 -34.31
CA SER A 448 12.62 -5.53 -35.09
C SER A 448 13.88 -5.79 -34.26
N TYR A 449 14.08 -5.04 -33.17
CA TYR A 449 15.25 -5.18 -32.30
C TYR A 449 15.25 -6.49 -31.50
N SER A 450 14.11 -7.18 -31.41
CA SER A 450 14.02 -8.50 -30.77
C SER A 450 14.79 -9.61 -31.48
N ASP A 451 15.12 -9.41 -32.77
CA ASP A 451 15.74 -10.42 -33.64
C ASP A 451 17.11 -9.99 -34.20
N ASP A 452 17.50 -8.72 -34.07
CA ASP A 452 18.72 -8.14 -34.67
C ASP A 452 20.03 -8.51 -33.92
N GLY A 453 19.99 -9.41 -32.94
CA GLY A 453 21.16 -9.82 -32.14
C GLY A 453 21.73 -8.72 -31.22
N CYS A 454 21.02 -7.60 -31.08
CA CYS A 454 21.34 -6.52 -30.16
C CYS A 454 21.14 -6.99 -28.71
N LEU A 455 22.08 -6.67 -27.82
CA LEU A 455 21.94 -6.96 -26.40
C LEU A 455 20.93 -5.98 -25.81
N ILE A 456 19.84 -6.49 -25.22
CA ILE A 456 18.80 -5.66 -24.60
C ILE A 456 19.40 -4.73 -23.53
N THR A 457 20.49 -5.14 -22.88
CA THR A 457 21.24 -4.35 -21.89
C THR A 457 21.69 -2.99 -22.42
N ASP A 458 22.01 -2.90 -23.72
CA ASP A 458 22.48 -1.66 -24.35
C ASP A 458 21.32 -0.70 -24.66
N MET A 459 20.08 -1.21 -24.65
CA MET A 459 18.86 -0.46 -24.94
C MET A 459 18.04 -0.15 -23.68
N LEU A 460 18.46 -0.63 -22.50
CA LEU A 460 17.73 -0.40 -21.26
C LEU A 460 17.66 1.09 -20.95
N ASP A 461 16.49 1.52 -20.51
CA ASP A 461 16.31 2.88 -20.04
C ASP A 461 17.05 3.08 -18.70
N SER A 462 18.18 3.76 -18.75
CA SER A 462 19.00 4.08 -17.57
C SER A 462 18.31 5.05 -16.62
N THR A 463 17.29 5.79 -17.07
CA THR A 463 16.51 6.70 -16.22
C THR A 463 15.57 5.95 -15.27
N ALA A 464 15.28 4.67 -15.54
CA ALA A 464 14.46 3.82 -14.69
C ALA A 464 15.21 3.25 -13.46
N GLY A 465 16.47 3.62 -13.28
CA GLY A 465 17.34 3.08 -12.22
C GLY A 465 18.02 1.77 -12.61
N SER A 466 18.60 1.09 -11.61
CA SER A 466 19.32 -0.18 -11.82
C SER A 466 18.35 -1.34 -11.99
N TRP A 467 18.19 -1.82 -13.22
CA TRP A 467 17.34 -2.97 -13.52
C TRP A 467 17.98 -4.27 -13.00
N PRO A 468 17.26 -5.10 -12.23
CA PRO A 468 17.74 -6.43 -11.90
C PRO A 468 17.81 -7.31 -13.15
N GLU A 469 18.94 -8.00 -13.34
CA GLU A 469 19.22 -8.81 -14.54
C GLU A 469 18.11 -9.83 -14.83
N ASN A 470 17.63 -10.53 -13.79
CA ASN A 470 16.56 -11.52 -13.90
C ASN A 470 15.22 -10.91 -14.36
N ILE A 471 14.93 -9.66 -13.98
CA ILE A 471 13.74 -8.93 -14.44
C ILE A 471 13.86 -8.66 -15.94
N VAL A 472 15.00 -8.12 -16.36
CA VAL A 472 15.28 -7.77 -17.77
C VAL A 472 15.21 -9.01 -18.65
N GLU A 473 15.92 -10.08 -18.28
CA GLU A 473 15.93 -11.33 -19.03
C GLU A 473 14.53 -11.92 -19.19
N THR A 474 13.75 -11.93 -18.11
CA THR A 474 12.39 -12.50 -18.12
C THR A 474 11.44 -11.66 -18.97
N LEU A 475 11.41 -10.34 -18.77
CA LEU A 475 10.54 -9.45 -19.54
C LEU A 475 10.92 -9.42 -21.02
N PHE A 476 12.21 -9.43 -21.34
CA PHE A 476 12.68 -9.49 -22.72
C PHE A 476 12.36 -10.85 -23.36
N ALA A 477 12.53 -11.96 -22.65
CA ALA A 477 12.12 -13.27 -23.17
C ALA A 477 10.60 -13.35 -23.40
N LEU A 478 9.80 -12.76 -22.50
CA LEU A 478 8.35 -12.64 -22.65
C LEU A 478 7.99 -11.79 -23.88
N SER A 479 8.62 -10.63 -24.08
CA SER A 479 8.35 -9.78 -25.24
C SER A 479 8.68 -10.50 -26.55
N ARG A 480 9.81 -11.21 -26.63
CA ARG A 480 10.18 -12.04 -27.80
C ARG A 480 9.15 -13.12 -28.10
N ARG A 481 8.64 -13.81 -27.08
CA ARG A 481 7.58 -14.83 -27.25
C ARG A 481 6.27 -14.20 -27.71
N CYS A 482 5.94 -13.00 -27.24
CA CYS A 482 4.76 -12.25 -27.68
C CYS A 482 4.88 -11.77 -29.14
N LEU A 483 6.07 -11.33 -29.55
CA LEU A 483 6.36 -10.84 -30.91
C LEU A 483 6.62 -11.98 -31.92
N GLY A 484 6.83 -13.20 -31.44
CA GLY A 484 7.09 -14.37 -32.27
C GLY A 484 5.87 -14.86 -33.08
N GLU A 485 6.00 -16.08 -33.61
CA GLU A 485 4.97 -16.71 -34.42
C GLU A 485 3.65 -16.85 -33.65
N LYS A 486 2.53 -16.53 -34.32
CA LYS A 486 1.17 -16.53 -33.76
C LYS A 486 0.85 -17.74 -32.86
N ARG A 487 1.23 -18.96 -33.26
CA ARG A 487 0.91 -20.21 -32.54
C ARG A 487 1.75 -20.41 -31.27
N SER A 488 2.89 -19.74 -31.20
CA SER A 488 3.86 -19.84 -30.10
C SER A 488 3.67 -18.74 -29.07
N ARG A 489 2.82 -17.73 -29.36
CA ARG A 489 2.54 -16.64 -28.44
C ARG A 489 1.83 -17.17 -27.19
N PRO A 490 2.27 -16.77 -25.98
CA PRO A 490 1.59 -17.14 -24.75
C PRO A 490 0.20 -16.52 -24.67
N ILE A 491 -0.70 -17.14 -23.92
CA ILE A 491 -1.98 -16.49 -23.55
C ILE A 491 -1.75 -15.53 -22.38
N ALA A 492 -2.62 -14.52 -22.23
CA ALA A 492 -2.49 -13.51 -21.17
C ALA A 492 -2.34 -14.11 -19.76
N ALA A 493 -3.10 -15.16 -19.44
CA ALA A 493 -3.02 -15.87 -18.15
C ALA A 493 -1.62 -16.43 -17.86
N THR A 494 -0.93 -16.98 -18.87
CA THR A 494 0.45 -17.46 -18.72
C THR A 494 1.40 -16.30 -18.44
N ILE A 495 1.21 -15.16 -19.12
CA ILE A 495 2.03 -13.97 -18.91
C ILE A 495 1.84 -13.42 -17.49
N VAL A 496 0.60 -13.34 -17.01
CA VAL A 496 0.29 -12.93 -15.62
C VAL A 496 1.03 -13.82 -14.62
N GLN A 497 0.93 -15.14 -14.76
CA GLN A 497 1.60 -16.07 -13.84
C GLN A 497 3.13 -15.95 -13.86
N GLU A 498 3.73 -15.73 -15.03
CA GLU A 498 5.18 -15.56 -15.16
C GLU A 498 5.64 -14.24 -14.51
N ILE A 499 4.94 -13.14 -14.75
CA ILE A 499 5.24 -11.85 -14.12
C ILE A 499 4.99 -11.93 -12.61
N GLU A 500 3.88 -12.53 -12.15
CA GLU A 500 3.59 -12.64 -10.72
C GLU A 500 4.70 -13.37 -9.96
N LYS A 501 5.22 -14.46 -10.52
CA LYS A 501 6.39 -15.17 -9.95
C LYS A 501 7.63 -14.29 -9.91
N LEU A 502 7.81 -13.44 -10.92
CA LEU A 502 8.94 -12.53 -11.03
C LEU A 502 8.88 -11.44 -9.93
N ILE A 503 7.76 -10.71 -9.83
CA ILE A 503 7.63 -9.61 -8.87
C ILE A 503 7.44 -10.05 -7.41
N THR A 504 6.94 -11.25 -7.12
CA THR A 504 6.96 -11.78 -5.73
C THR A 504 8.37 -12.04 -5.19
N ARG A 505 9.38 -12.12 -6.06
CA ARG A 505 10.73 -12.57 -5.69
C ARG A 505 11.75 -11.46 -5.59
N VAL A 506 11.44 -10.26 -6.06
CA VAL A 506 12.41 -9.16 -6.08
C VAL A 506 12.04 -8.16 -4.98
N PRO A 507 12.81 -8.12 -3.88
CA PRO A 507 12.63 -7.11 -2.85
C PRO A 507 13.02 -5.75 -3.42
N ILE A 508 12.31 -4.70 -3.04
CA ILE A 508 12.61 -3.36 -3.51
C ILE A 508 13.61 -2.63 -2.64
N GLU A 509 14.49 -1.89 -3.32
CA GLU A 509 15.36 -0.93 -2.68
C GLU A 509 14.59 0.33 -2.27
N LEU A 510 14.72 0.69 -1.00
CA LEU A 510 14.01 1.77 -0.36
C LEU A 510 14.98 2.82 0.14
N ASP A 511 14.54 4.07 0.10
CA ASP A 511 15.25 5.19 0.69
C ASP A 511 15.22 5.12 2.24
N TYR A 512 16.32 5.52 2.87
CA TYR A 512 16.45 5.45 4.33
C TYR A 512 15.57 6.49 5.06
N GLU A 513 15.47 7.72 4.53
CA GLU A 513 14.61 8.77 5.11
C GLU A 513 13.13 8.37 5.05
N PHE A 514 12.73 7.68 3.99
CA PHE A 514 11.41 7.06 3.91
C PHE A 514 11.18 6.06 5.07
N LEU A 515 12.13 5.17 5.35
CA LEU A 515 12.01 4.20 6.46
C LEU A 515 12.05 4.88 7.83
N LYS A 516 12.86 5.91 7.98
CA LYS A 516 12.93 6.73 9.19
C LYS A 516 11.59 7.38 9.49
N LYS A 517 10.98 8.05 8.52
CA LYS A 517 9.62 8.61 8.65
C LYS A 517 8.58 7.55 8.97
N THR A 518 8.63 6.42 8.26
CA THR A 518 7.68 5.30 8.41
C THR A 518 7.74 4.65 9.80
N THR A 519 8.91 4.64 10.43
CA THR A 519 9.16 4.05 11.75
C THR A 519 9.18 5.06 12.90
N ASN A 520 8.73 6.30 12.66
CA ASN A 520 8.80 7.40 13.62
C ASN A 520 10.22 7.60 14.17
N ASP A 521 11.18 7.79 13.27
CA ASP A 521 12.61 7.93 13.55
C ASP A 521 13.20 6.74 14.34
N PHE A 522 12.78 5.52 14.00
CA PHE A 522 13.20 4.29 14.70
C PHE A 522 13.01 4.39 16.22
N ASP A 523 11.80 4.78 16.64
CA ASP A 523 11.45 4.92 18.06
C ASP A 523 11.72 3.62 18.86
N ASP A 524 12.70 3.70 19.74
CA ASP A 524 13.19 2.62 20.60
C ASP A 524 12.21 2.25 21.72
N MET A 525 11.15 3.02 21.95
CA MET A 525 10.08 2.67 22.88
C MET A 525 9.34 1.42 22.40
N HIS A 526 9.05 0.50 23.32
CA HIS A 526 8.39 -0.75 22.97
C HIS A 526 6.95 -0.50 22.50
N VAL A 527 6.45 -1.32 21.57
CA VAL A 527 5.08 -1.18 21.02
C VAL A 527 3.98 -1.20 22.09
N ASN A 528 4.14 -1.98 23.16
CA ASN A 528 3.18 -2.03 24.27
C ASN A 528 3.13 -0.76 25.12
N GLN A 529 4.10 0.13 24.94
CA GLN A 529 4.17 1.45 25.59
C GLN A 529 3.78 2.57 24.61
N GLY A 530 3.25 2.24 23.43
CA GLY A 530 2.89 3.18 22.38
C GLY A 530 4.03 3.53 21.42
N GLY A 531 5.19 2.87 21.53
CA GLY A 531 6.34 3.11 20.68
C GLY A 531 6.37 2.25 19.41
N ARG A 532 7.53 2.12 18.77
CA ARG A 532 7.69 1.36 17.51
C ARG A 532 8.56 0.11 17.60
N LYS A 533 9.33 -0.09 18.67
CA LYS A 533 10.21 -1.25 18.82
C LYS A 533 9.44 -2.54 19.12
N LEU A 534 9.59 -3.56 18.25
CA LEU A 534 9.03 -4.91 18.44
C LEU A 534 9.97 -5.81 19.24
N GLY A 535 11.27 -5.70 18.99
CA GLY A 535 12.25 -6.60 19.57
C GLY A 535 13.66 -6.35 19.07
N GLU A 536 14.61 -6.97 19.73
CA GLU A 536 16.03 -6.85 19.42
C GLU A 536 16.68 -8.23 19.36
N GLY A 537 17.32 -8.52 18.23
CA GLY A 537 18.04 -9.76 17.99
C GLY A 537 19.56 -9.60 18.10
N GLY A 538 20.30 -10.66 17.75
CA GLY A 538 21.76 -10.66 17.72
C GLY A 538 22.36 -9.67 16.72
N PHE A 539 21.65 -9.39 15.63
CA PHE A 539 22.17 -8.66 14.47
C PHE A 539 21.43 -7.36 14.13
N GLY A 540 20.39 -7.00 14.88
CA GLY A 540 19.59 -5.79 14.61
C GLY A 540 18.37 -5.63 15.53
N ILE A 541 17.72 -4.48 15.39
CA ILE A 541 16.48 -4.13 16.10
C ILE A 541 15.34 -4.11 15.07
N VAL A 542 14.16 -4.60 15.45
CA VAL A 542 12.98 -4.66 14.59
C VAL A 542 11.95 -3.63 15.06
N TYR A 543 11.45 -2.82 14.13
CA TYR A 543 10.49 -1.75 14.35
C TYR A 543 9.20 -1.99 13.55
N VAL A 544 8.07 -1.50 14.07
CA VAL A 544 6.82 -1.38 13.31
C VAL A 544 6.87 -0.10 12.49
N GLY A 545 6.77 -0.24 11.17
CA GLY A 545 6.52 0.88 10.27
C GLY A 545 5.04 1.05 9.96
N THR A 546 4.56 2.30 9.89
CA THR A 546 3.21 2.62 9.36
C THR A 546 3.31 3.32 8.01
N LEU A 547 2.75 2.69 6.99
CA LEU A 547 2.58 3.24 5.65
C LEU A 547 1.34 4.15 5.67
N ALA A 548 1.49 5.39 6.10
CA ALA A 548 0.41 6.39 6.12
C ALA A 548 0.15 6.96 4.72
N TYR A 549 -1.13 7.18 4.36
CA TYR A 549 -1.51 7.95 3.18
C TYR A 549 -1.15 9.42 3.40
N GLN A 550 -0.43 10.03 2.47
CA GLN A 550 -0.19 11.47 2.44
C GLN A 550 -0.41 11.98 1.01
N GLU A 551 -0.93 13.19 0.87
CA GLU A 551 -1.15 13.84 -0.41
C GLU A 551 0.21 13.95 -1.15
N GLY A 552 0.30 13.33 -2.34
CA GLY A 552 1.57 13.10 -3.03
C GLY A 552 2.34 11.88 -2.52
N GLU A 553 1.68 10.70 -2.46
CA GLU A 553 2.27 9.45 -1.97
C GLU A 553 3.67 9.21 -2.58
N SER A 554 4.63 8.90 -1.71
CA SER A 554 5.92 8.39 -2.16
C SER A 554 5.69 7.05 -2.87
N MET A 555 6.26 6.91 -4.06
CA MET A 555 6.23 5.68 -4.87
C MET A 555 6.62 4.41 -4.09
N ASN A 556 7.46 4.57 -3.07
CA ASN A 556 7.87 3.50 -2.14
C ASN A 556 6.70 2.95 -1.31
N VAL A 557 5.76 3.80 -0.88
CA VAL A 557 4.58 3.41 -0.09
C VAL A 557 3.65 2.55 -0.94
N THR A 558 3.27 3.06 -2.11
CA THR A 558 2.38 2.39 -3.04
C THR A 558 2.93 1.00 -3.41
N PHE A 559 4.23 0.94 -3.68
CA PHE A 559 4.89 -0.31 -3.99
C PHE A 559 4.86 -1.29 -2.82
N LEU A 560 5.28 -0.87 -1.62
CA LEU A 560 5.31 -1.75 -0.45
C LEU A 560 3.93 -2.31 -0.14
N ARG A 561 2.86 -1.51 -0.27
CA ARG A 561 1.48 -1.99 -0.10
C ARG A 561 1.11 -3.04 -1.15
N ARG A 562 1.45 -2.83 -2.42
CA ARG A 562 1.20 -3.80 -3.49
C ARG A 562 1.96 -5.11 -3.26
N ASN A 563 3.25 -5.02 -2.95
CA ASN A 563 4.07 -6.18 -2.71
C ASN A 563 3.61 -6.94 -1.46
N ALA A 564 3.28 -6.23 -0.38
CA ALA A 564 2.71 -6.83 0.81
C ALA A 564 1.37 -7.53 0.51
N ALA A 565 0.47 -6.89 -0.25
CA ALA A 565 -0.83 -7.46 -0.64
C ALA A 565 -0.68 -8.77 -1.39
N ARG A 566 0.25 -8.81 -2.35
CA ARG A 566 0.57 -10.01 -3.13
C ARG A 566 1.15 -11.13 -2.25
N VAL A 567 2.03 -10.79 -1.31
CA VAL A 567 2.72 -11.75 -0.44
C VAL A 567 1.83 -12.30 0.66
N GLN A 568 0.96 -11.47 1.24
CA GLN A 568 0.09 -11.85 2.36
C GLN A 568 -1.29 -12.31 1.88
N GLY A 569 -1.64 -12.13 0.60
CA GLY A 569 -2.97 -12.46 0.09
C GLY A 569 -4.07 -11.54 0.61
N LEU A 570 -3.71 -10.38 1.15
CA LEU A 570 -4.61 -9.39 1.74
C LEU A 570 -4.90 -8.26 0.75
N LEU A 571 -6.01 -7.55 0.93
CA LEU A 571 -6.31 -6.36 0.13
C LEU A 571 -5.25 -5.29 0.43
N SER A 572 -4.79 -4.55 -0.58
CA SER A 572 -3.78 -3.49 -0.42
C SER A 572 -4.17 -2.42 0.60
N SER A 573 -5.48 -2.19 0.78
CA SER A 573 -6.04 -1.28 1.77
C SER A 573 -5.95 -1.78 3.23
N GLN A 574 -5.66 -3.06 3.44
CA GLN A 574 -5.54 -3.67 4.77
C GLN A 574 -4.08 -3.71 5.27
N LEU A 575 -3.12 -3.29 4.44
CA LEU A 575 -1.68 -3.48 4.69
C LEU A 575 -0.94 -2.17 4.88
N ASN A 576 -1.23 -1.52 6.01
CA ASN A 576 -0.57 -0.27 6.39
C ASN A 576 0.61 -0.49 7.34
N ARG A 577 0.93 -1.73 7.73
CA ARG A 577 1.96 -2.01 8.72
C ARG A 577 3.01 -2.99 8.20
N ILE A 578 4.27 -2.65 8.42
CA ILE A 578 5.43 -3.44 8.03
C ILE A 578 6.36 -3.64 9.24
N ALA A 579 7.22 -4.65 9.15
CA ALA A 579 8.33 -4.83 10.08
C ALA A 579 9.63 -4.38 9.42
N VAL A 580 10.37 -3.48 10.06
CA VAL A 580 11.66 -2.96 9.58
C VAL A 580 12.76 -3.43 10.52
N LYS A 581 13.62 -4.35 10.06
CA LYS A 581 14.80 -4.86 10.76
C LYS A 581 15.99 -3.96 10.40
N ARG A 582 16.38 -3.08 11.31
CA ARG A 582 17.55 -2.18 11.19
C ARG A 582 18.78 -2.83 11.83
N LEU A 583 19.91 -2.80 11.13
CA LEU A 583 21.15 -3.39 11.64
C LEU A 583 21.80 -2.50 12.69
N CYS A 584 22.26 -3.09 13.80
CA CYS A 584 22.71 -2.32 14.97
C CYS A 584 24.25 -2.17 15.02
N LYS A 585 24.73 -0.92 15.05
CA LYS A 585 26.17 -0.60 15.13
C LYS A 585 26.78 -0.77 16.53
N LYS A 586 26.01 -0.62 17.61
CA LYS A 586 26.54 -0.70 19.00
C LYS A 586 27.28 -2.03 19.26
N LYS A 587 26.71 -3.17 18.84
CA LYS A 587 27.35 -4.48 18.97
C LYS A 587 28.56 -4.68 18.05
N ALA A 588 28.63 -3.97 16.92
CA ALA A 588 29.74 -4.06 15.96
C ALA A 588 30.96 -3.22 16.39
N LEU A 589 30.73 -2.01 16.93
CA LEU A 589 31.79 -1.12 17.43
C LEU A 589 32.54 -1.71 18.64
N ASP A 590 31.85 -2.44 19.52
CA ASP A 590 32.44 -3.06 20.72
C ASP A 590 33.34 -4.28 20.40
N HIS A 591 33.27 -4.82 19.18
CA HIS A 591 33.91 -6.08 18.79
C HIS A 591 34.80 -6.01 17.54
N GLY A 592 34.96 -4.83 16.94
CA GLY A 592 35.94 -4.55 15.88
C GLY A 592 35.46 -4.84 14.44
N PRO A 593 36.30 -4.54 13.43
CA PRO A 593 35.92 -4.50 12.00
C PRO A 593 35.54 -5.86 11.40
N GLU A 594 35.95 -6.97 12.03
CA GLU A 594 35.63 -8.32 11.55
C GLU A 594 34.15 -8.67 11.73
N LEU A 595 33.54 -8.25 12.84
CA LEU A 595 32.12 -8.49 13.11
C LEU A 595 31.23 -7.65 12.18
N GLU A 596 31.61 -6.41 11.90
CA GLU A 596 30.92 -5.55 10.92
C GLU A 596 30.91 -6.19 9.52
N LYS A 597 32.06 -6.75 9.10
CA LYS A 597 32.18 -7.48 7.84
C LYS A 597 31.31 -8.73 7.81
N LEU A 598 31.23 -9.48 8.93
CA LEU A 598 30.37 -10.64 9.03
C LEU A 598 28.89 -10.24 8.92
N ILE A 599 28.46 -9.23 9.68
CA ILE A 599 27.07 -8.75 9.66
C ILE A 599 26.68 -8.24 8.27
N SER A 600 27.58 -7.51 7.61
CA SER A 600 27.38 -7.07 6.22
C SER A 600 27.18 -8.26 5.27
N LYS A 601 27.95 -9.34 5.44
CA LYS A 601 27.76 -10.57 4.65
C LYS A 601 26.43 -11.25 4.95
N LEU A 602 26.01 -11.30 6.22
CA LEU A 602 24.72 -11.89 6.60
C LEU A 602 23.55 -11.10 5.99
N PHE A 603 23.63 -9.76 5.99
CA PHE A 603 22.64 -8.89 5.35
C PHE A 603 22.49 -9.17 3.86
N VAL A 604 23.61 -9.18 3.12
CA VAL A 604 23.59 -9.48 1.68
C VAL A 604 23.11 -10.91 1.43
N SER A 605 23.57 -11.87 2.25
CA SER A 605 23.11 -13.26 2.17
C SER A 605 21.61 -13.39 2.41
N GLU A 606 21.04 -12.62 3.34
CA GLU A 606 19.61 -12.61 3.60
C GLU A 606 18.85 -12.07 2.38
N ILE A 607 19.27 -10.95 1.78
CA ILE A 607 18.66 -10.41 0.55
C ILE A 607 18.71 -11.43 -0.60
N GLU A 608 19.89 -12.00 -0.87
CA GLU A 608 20.08 -12.96 -1.96
C GLU A 608 19.23 -14.22 -1.77
N ASN A 609 19.22 -14.80 -0.56
CA ASN A 609 18.50 -16.04 -0.28
C ASN A 609 16.98 -15.80 -0.31
N MET A 610 16.52 -14.69 0.26
CA MET A 610 15.10 -14.33 0.27
C MET A 610 14.56 -14.02 -1.13
N SER A 611 15.42 -13.57 -2.04
CA SER A 611 15.06 -13.35 -3.44
C SER A 611 14.96 -14.66 -4.25
N ARG A 612 15.56 -15.75 -3.75
CA ARG A 612 15.58 -17.07 -4.41
C ARG A 612 14.40 -17.95 -4.03
N PHE A 613 13.98 -17.92 -2.77
CA PHE A 613 13.01 -18.86 -2.21
C PHE A 613 11.58 -18.30 -2.21
N SER A 614 10.61 -19.17 -2.53
CA SER A 614 9.19 -18.81 -2.55
C SER A 614 8.37 -20.00 -2.04
N HIS A 615 7.88 -19.90 -0.80
CA HIS A 615 7.07 -20.93 -0.15
C HIS A 615 6.17 -20.28 0.91
N PRO A 616 4.91 -20.73 1.10
CA PRO A 616 3.94 -20.09 2.00
C PRO A 616 4.40 -19.97 3.46
N ASN A 617 5.23 -20.92 3.92
CA ASN A 617 5.78 -20.97 5.28
C ASN A 617 7.21 -20.42 5.40
N LEU A 618 7.69 -19.69 4.41
CA LEU A 618 8.89 -18.87 4.55
C LEU A 618 8.46 -17.41 4.64
N LEU A 619 9.15 -16.62 5.47
CA LEU A 619 9.00 -15.18 5.47
C LEU A 619 9.40 -14.66 4.08
N THR A 620 8.81 -13.56 3.62
CA THR A 620 9.14 -12.97 2.31
C THR A 620 9.68 -11.57 2.54
N LEU A 621 10.79 -11.23 1.89
CA LEU A 621 11.38 -9.89 1.97
C LEU A 621 10.61 -8.97 1.01
N LEU A 622 10.01 -7.90 1.54
CA LEU A 622 9.28 -6.91 0.74
C LEU A 622 10.23 -5.89 0.11
N GLY A 623 11.26 -5.52 0.86
CA GLY A 623 12.26 -4.55 0.44
C GLY A 623 13.46 -4.50 1.37
N PHE A 624 14.45 -3.69 1.00
CA PHE A 624 15.66 -3.44 1.76
C PHE A 624 16.11 -2.01 1.54
N CYS A 625 16.94 -1.48 2.44
CA CYS A 625 17.66 -0.23 2.26
C CYS A 625 19.15 -0.55 2.35
N ALA A 626 19.91 -0.26 1.29
CA ALA A 626 21.33 -0.57 1.20
C ALA A 626 22.07 0.53 0.40
N PRO A 627 22.17 1.75 0.94
CA PRO A 627 22.74 2.88 0.20
C PRO A 627 24.14 2.59 -0.35
N GLU A 628 24.39 2.99 -1.60
CA GLU A 628 25.65 2.74 -2.33
C GLU A 628 26.85 3.43 -1.67
N VAL A 629 28.02 2.81 -1.76
CA VAL A 629 29.29 3.39 -1.30
C VAL A 629 29.78 4.40 -2.34
N ASP A 630 29.76 5.69 -2.03
CA ASP A 630 30.29 6.73 -2.91
C ASP A 630 31.82 6.55 -3.12
N ILE A 631 32.24 6.59 -4.38
CA ILE A 631 33.61 6.31 -4.87
C ILE A 631 34.61 7.36 -4.36
N THR A 632 34.11 8.51 -3.92
CA THR A 632 34.93 9.61 -3.37
C THR A 632 35.47 9.32 -1.97
N GLY A 633 34.90 8.35 -1.24
CA GLY A 633 35.29 8.01 0.13
C GLY A 633 35.06 9.11 1.17
N VAL A 634 34.49 10.26 0.77
CA VAL A 634 34.27 11.42 1.64
C VAL A 634 32.97 11.27 2.45
N ASN A 635 32.00 10.52 1.92
CA ASN A 635 30.79 10.10 2.62
C ASN A 635 30.77 8.57 2.71
N SER A 636 31.57 7.98 3.60
CA SER A 636 31.30 6.61 4.03
C SER A 636 29.92 6.59 4.70
N ILE A 637 28.90 6.19 3.97
CA ILE A 637 27.53 6.07 4.48
C ILE A 637 27.54 5.07 5.65
N MET A 638 26.83 5.40 6.73
CA MET A 638 26.93 4.70 8.01
C MET A 638 26.26 3.33 7.92
N PHE A 639 26.94 2.27 8.39
CA PHE A 639 26.41 0.91 8.57
C PHE A 639 24.98 0.84 9.17
N GLU A 640 24.59 1.88 9.91
CA GLU A 640 23.31 2.09 10.59
C GLU A 640 22.10 2.28 9.66
N GLU A 641 22.34 2.53 8.36
CA GLU A 641 21.28 2.81 7.38
C GLU A 641 20.79 1.54 6.67
N ARG A 642 21.44 0.40 6.91
CA ARG A 642 21.02 -0.88 6.33
C ARG A 642 19.77 -1.42 7.03
N CYS A 643 18.72 -1.63 6.25
CA CYS A 643 17.43 -2.11 6.74
C CYS A 643 16.88 -3.23 5.86
N LEU A 644 16.14 -4.16 6.46
CA LEU A 644 15.34 -5.17 5.77
C LEU A 644 13.87 -4.96 6.13
N VAL A 645 12.99 -5.06 5.13
CA VAL A 645 11.56 -4.79 5.29
C VAL A 645 10.76 -6.05 5.02
N TYR A 646 9.94 -6.44 5.98
CA TYR A 646 9.11 -7.64 5.96
C TYR A 646 7.64 -7.29 6.21
N PRO A 647 6.72 -8.20 5.85
CA PRO A 647 5.35 -8.10 6.31
C PRO A 647 5.32 -8.23 7.84
N LEU A 648 4.43 -7.48 8.49
CA LEU A 648 4.31 -7.54 9.95
C LEU A 648 3.68 -8.86 10.38
N MET A 649 4.40 -9.63 11.19
CA MET A 649 3.92 -10.86 11.83
C MET A 649 3.29 -10.48 13.17
N VAL A 650 1.99 -10.15 13.15
CA VAL A 650 1.28 -9.52 14.28
C VAL A 650 1.24 -10.38 15.54
N ASN A 651 1.35 -11.70 15.39
CA ASN A 651 1.38 -12.64 16.50
C ASN A 651 2.80 -12.92 17.01
N GLY A 652 3.81 -12.19 16.53
CA GLY A 652 5.19 -12.30 17.00
C GLY A 652 5.86 -13.62 16.64
N SER A 653 6.85 -14.02 17.45
CA SER A 653 7.52 -15.32 17.30
C SER A 653 6.77 -16.44 18.01
N LEU A 654 7.00 -17.69 17.59
CA LEU A 654 6.50 -18.87 18.27
C LEU A 654 7.02 -18.93 19.71
N GLU A 655 8.27 -18.53 19.95
CA GLU A 655 8.85 -18.43 21.30
C GLU A 655 8.01 -17.53 22.22
N ASP A 656 7.73 -16.30 21.77
CA ASP A 656 6.92 -15.32 22.52
C ASP A 656 5.51 -15.87 22.82
N ARG A 657 4.91 -16.59 21.86
CA ARG A 657 3.57 -17.17 22.00
C ARG A 657 3.51 -18.39 22.91
N LEU A 658 4.54 -19.24 22.90
CA LEU A 658 4.63 -20.39 23.82
C LEU A 658 4.74 -19.92 25.27
N VAL A 659 5.51 -18.84 25.53
CA VAL A 659 5.64 -18.27 26.89
C VAL A 659 4.48 -17.34 27.27
N CYS A 660 3.55 -17.08 26.35
CA CYS A 660 2.43 -16.13 26.51
C CYS A 660 2.92 -14.72 26.88
N LYS A 661 3.99 -14.27 26.21
CA LYS A 661 4.55 -12.93 26.38
C LYS A 661 3.47 -11.88 26.13
N ASP A 662 3.55 -10.77 26.86
CA ASP A 662 2.61 -9.66 26.78
C ASP A 662 1.14 -10.07 26.99
N GLN A 663 0.91 -11.11 27.81
CA GLN A 663 -0.43 -11.66 28.10
C GLN A 663 -1.17 -12.16 26.86
N SER A 664 -0.43 -12.57 25.83
CA SER A 664 -1.01 -13.19 24.64
C SER A 664 -1.77 -14.48 25.00
N GLN A 665 -2.84 -14.75 24.25
CA GLN A 665 -3.62 -15.97 24.45
C GLN A 665 -2.76 -17.21 24.16
N PRO A 666 -2.85 -18.25 25.00
CA PRO A 666 -2.15 -19.50 24.76
C PRO A 666 -2.54 -20.11 23.41
N LEU A 667 -1.56 -20.66 22.70
CA LEU A 667 -1.82 -21.48 21.52
C LEU A 667 -2.35 -22.84 21.94
N SER A 668 -3.46 -23.28 21.36
CA SER A 668 -3.99 -24.63 21.56
C SER A 668 -3.06 -25.68 20.93
N TRP A 669 -3.20 -26.95 21.34
CA TRP A 669 -2.41 -28.04 20.79
C TRP A 669 -2.65 -28.23 19.28
N GLU A 670 -3.87 -27.97 18.78
CA GLU A 670 -4.21 -28.04 17.36
C GLU A 670 -3.42 -26.99 16.57
N THR A 671 -3.42 -25.73 17.04
CA THR A 671 -2.65 -24.66 16.39
C THR A 671 -1.15 -24.95 16.44
N ARG A 672 -0.66 -25.42 17.59
CA ARG A 672 0.74 -25.80 17.80
C ARG A 672 1.21 -26.90 16.84
N THR A 673 0.40 -27.94 16.64
CA THR A 673 0.74 -29.03 15.70
C THR A 673 0.65 -28.59 14.24
N HIS A 674 -0.30 -27.70 13.91
CA HIS A 674 -0.35 -27.07 12.60
C HIS A 674 0.91 -26.24 12.29
N ILE A 675 1.40 -25.47 13.26
CA ILE A 675 2.66 -24.73 13.17
C ILE A 675 3.84 -25.67 12.92
N LEU A 676 3.93 -26.81 13.62
CA LEU A 676 4.99 -27.80 13.37
C LEU A 676 4.96 -28.32 11.93
N LYS A 677 3.78 -28.65 11.38
CA LYS A 677 3.63 -29.07 9.97
C LYS A 677 4.14 -28.02 8.99
N GLN A 678 3.80 -26.76 9.23
CA GLN A 678 4.20 -25.64 8.40
C GLN A 678 5.72 -25.42 8.42
N VAL A 679 6.34 -25.48 9.60
CA VAL A 679 7.80 -25.36 9.77
C VAL A 679 8.52 -26.50 9.02
N ILE A 680 8.11 -27.76 9.19
CA ILE A 680 8.77 -28.86 8.47
C ILE A 680 8.51 -28.82 6.96
N SER A 681 7.37 -28.30 6.50
CA SER A 681 7.10 -28.06 5.07
C SER A 681 8.13 -27.11 4.47
N ALA A 682 8.40 -26.00 5.16
CA ALA A 682 9.40 -25.02 4.76
C ALA A 682 10.82 -25.61 4.75
N ILE A 683 11.22 -26.35 5.78
CA ILE A 683 12.55 -27.01 5.85
C ILE A 683 12.70 -28.04 4.72
N LYS A 684 11.66 -28.85 4.48
CA LYS A 684 11.61 -29.80 3.36
C LYS A 684 11.82 -29.08 2.03
N TYR A 685 11.07 -28.00 1.79
CA TYR A 685 11.22 -27.19 0.59
C TYR A 685 12.67 -26.75 0.37
N LEU A 686 13.33 -26.15 1.36
CA LEU A 686 14.73 -25.71 1.26
C LEU A 686 15.70 -26.86 0.97
N HIS A 687 15.53 -28.00 1.62
CA HIS A 687 16.38 -29.18 1.41
C HIS A 687 16.18 -29.85 0.04
N THR A 688 15.00 -29.68 -0.57
CA THR A 688 14.66 -30.25 -1.88
C THR A 688 14.68 -29.21 -3.01
N PHE A 689 15.13 -27.98 -2.72
CA PHE A 689 15.09 -26.89 -3.68
C PHE A 689 16.02 -27.20 -4.85
N GLU A 690 15.43 -27.34 -6.05
CA GLU A 690 16.13 -27.71 -7.27
C GLU A 690 17.00 -28.97 -7.14
N LYS A 691 18.28 -28.91 -7.57
CA LYS A 691 19.26 -30.02 -7.51
C LYS A 691 20.25 -29.87 -6.34
N LYS A 692 20.04 -28.93 -5.42
CA LYS A 692 20.99 -28.59 -4.35
C LYS A 692 20.26 -28.24 -3.06
N ALA A 693 20.51 -29.00 -1.99
CA ALA A 693 19.92 -28.70 -0.69
C ALA A 693 20.44 -27.38 -0.12
N PHE A 694 19.55 -26.50 0.33
CA PHE A 694 19.90 -25.29 1.09
C PHE A 694 19.60 -25.50 2.57
N ILE A 695 20.56 -25.19 3.42
CA ILE A 695 20.53 -25.50 4.85
C ILE A 695 20.41 -24.16 5.59
N HIS A 696 19.39 -24.03 6.43
CA HIS A 696 19.05 -22.79 7.14
C HIS A 696 20.03 -22.45 8.25
N ARG A 697 20.44 -23.46 9.05
CA ARG A 697 21.44 -23.36 10.14
C ARG A 697 21.06 -22.57 11.39
N ASP A 698 19.84 -22.05 11.47
CA ASP A 698 19.34 -21.34 12.67
C ASP A 698 17.82 -21.50 12.83
N ILE A 699 17.34 -22.73 12.66
CA ILE A 699 15.96 -23.10 12.97
C ILE A 699 15.79 -23.09 14.49
N LYS A 700 14.88 -22.24 14.99
CA LYS A 700 14.51 -22.12 16.41
C LYS A 700 13.16 -21.43 16.54
N SER A 701 12.47 -21.58 17.67
CA SER A 701 11.15 -20.98 17.88
C SER A 701 11.14 -19.45 17.78
N ALA A 702 12.23 -18.75 18.16
CA ALA A 702 12.40 -17.31 17.94
C ALA A 702 12.41 -16.88 16.46
N ASN A 703 12.82 -17.76 15.54
CA ASN A 703 12.86 -17.48 14.09
C ASN A 703 11.63 -18.01 13.34
N VAL A 704 10.67 -18.61 14.05
CA VAL A 704 9.36 -19.00 13.50
C VAL A 704 8.36 -17.89 13.84
N LEU A 705 7.99 -17.07 12.87
CA LEU A 705 7.07 -15.95 13.06
C LEU A 705 5.63 -16.33 12.68
N LEU A 706 4.64 -15.71 13.33
CA LEU A 706 3.23 -16.01 13.12
C LEU A 706 2.47 -14.80 12.57
N ASP A 707 1.72 -15.02 11.48
CA ASP A 707 0.80 -14.02 10.94
C ASP A 707 -0.51 -13.94 11.77
N GLU A 708 -1.46 -13.12 11.32
CA GLU A 708 -2.74 -12.89 12.01
C GLU A 708 -3.59 -14.15 12.22
N HIS A 709 -3.42 -15.16 11.35
CA HIS A 709 -4.10 -16.44 11.40
C HIS A 709 -3.29 -17.52 12.13
N CYS A 710 -2.19 -17.13 12.80
CA CYS A 710 -1.23 -18.03 13.43
C CYS A 710 -0.58 -19.03 12.44
N LEU A 711 -0.46 -18.66 11.16
CA LEU A 711 0.30 -19.45 10.20
C LEU A 711 1.79 -19.10 10.33
N ALA A 712 2.62 -20.15 10.37
CA ALA A 712 4.05 -20.06 10.59
C ALA A 712 4.82 -19.68 9.33
N LYS A 713 5.75 -18.74 9.50
CA LYS A 713 6.73 -18.28 8.53
C LYS A 713 8.14 -18.32 9.13
N ILE A 714 9.01 -19.15 8.59
CA ILE A 714 10.42 -19.20 9.00
C ILE A 714 11.14 -17.96 8.47
N GLY A 715 11.88 -17.24 9.32
CA GLY A 715 12.69 -16.08 8.98
C GLY A 715 14.18 -16.23 9.35
N ASP A 716 14.95 -15.15 9.18
CA ASP A 716 16.39 -15.03 9.45
C ASP A 716 17.30 -15.87 8.54
N PHE A 717 17.37 -15.48 7.27
CA PHE A 717 18.07 -16.23 6.21
C PHE A 717 19.54 -15.86 6.05
N GLY A 718 20.09 -15.03 6.94
CA GLY A 718 21.48 -14.57 6.85
C GLY A 718 22.52 -15.70 6.93
N LEU A 719 22.18 -16.82 7.58
CA LEU A 719 23.07 -17.98 7.72
C LEU A 719 22.88 -19.07 6.67
N VAL A 720 21.82 -18.98 5.85
CA VAL A 720 21.44 -20.03 4.89
C VAL A 720 22.55 -20.28 3.88
N ARG A 721 22.86 -21.56 3.66
CA ARG A 721 23.94 -21.97 2.77
C ARG A 721 23.59 -23.20 1.95
N ALA A 722 24.02 -23.20 0.70
CA ALA A 722 23.84 -24.34 -0.19
C ALA A 722 24.83 -25.47 0.16
N GLY A 723 24.32 -26.68 0.36
CA GLY A 723 25.12 -27.88 0.63
C GLY A 723 26.00 -28.30 -0.56
N LYS A 724 27.13 -28.96 -0.29
CA LYS A 724 28.00 -29.51 -1.35
C LYS A 724 27.26 -30.66 -2.05
N SER A 725 27.14 -30.61 -3.38
CA SER A 725 26.38 -31.59 -4.16
C SER A 725 27.22 -32.84 -4.42
N GLY A 726 26.75 -34.01 -3.96
CA GLY A 726 27.28 -35.33 -4.34
C GLY A 726 28.50 -35.83 -3.54
N VAL A 727 28.32 -37.02 -2.94
CA VAL A 727 29.34 -37.95 -2.41
C VAL A 727 30.20 -37.44 -1.25
N THR A 728 30.04 -38.11 -0.11
CA THR A 728 30.97 -38.15 1.02
C THR A 728 32.40 -38.46 0.57
N THR A 729 33.27 -37.46 0.57
CA THR A 729 34.63 -37.56 1.13
C THR A 729 35.02 -36.16 1.58
N GLY A 730 35.09 -35.96 2.90
CA GLY A 730 35.75 -34.78 3.44
C GLY A 730 37.18 -34.75 2.92
N ILE A 731 37.56 -33.69 2.24
CA ILE A 731 38.94 -33.23 2.32
C ILE A 731 39.07 -32.70 3.75
N PRO A 732 39.86 -33.31 4.64
CA PRO A 732 40.08 -32.78 5.97
C PRO A 732 40.89 -31.50 5.81
N GLY A 733 40.29 -30.34 6.13
CA GLY A 733 41.04 -29.07 6.10
C GLY A 733 40.23 -27.80 5.95
N GLU A 734 39.01 -27.85 5.39
CA GLU A 734 38.11 -26.67 5.37
C GLU A 734 36.97 -26.88 6.38
N THR A 735 37.27 -26.67 7.65
CA THR A 735 36.25 -26.51 8.69
C THR A 735 35.63 -25.13 8.56
N ASP A 736 34.35 -25.05 8.20
CA ASP A 736 33.59 -23.81 8.32
C ASP A 736 33.36 -23.51 9.81
N ASN A 737 33.44 -22.24 10.21
CA ASN A 737 33.16 -21.85 11.60
C ASN A 737 31.73 -22.28 12.00
N PRO A 738 31.55 -22.88 13.19
CA PRO A 738 30.23 -23.19 13.71
C PRO A 738 29.43 -21.90 13.88
N MET A 739 28.22 -21.87 13.34
CA MET A 739 27.30 -20.72 13.38
C MET A 739 25.89 -21.25 13.63
N GLY A 740 25.13 -20.54 14.45
CA GLY A 740 23.79 -20.92 14.90
C GLY A 740 23.66 -20.80 16.42
N THR A 741 22.46 -21.05 16.94
CA THR A 741 22.19 -20.99 18.38
C THR A 741 22.61 -22.30 19.07
N PRO A 742 23.55 -22.30 20.05
CA PRO A 742 24.22 -23.51 20.55
C PRO A 742 23.34 -24.70 20.93
N ILE A 743 22.24 -24.49 21.65
CA ILE A 743 21.35 -25.57 22.10
C ILE A 743 20.56 -26.22 20.95
N TYR A 744 20.45 -25.54 19.80
CA TYR A 744 19.78 -26.04 18.59
C TYR A 744 20.75 -26.69 17.60
N MET A 745 22.06 -26.66 17.86
CA MET A 745 23.07 -27.21 16.96
C MET A 745 23.34 -28.68 17.27
N SER A 746 23.36 -29.51 16.22
CA SER A 746 23.83 -30.89 16.34
C SER A 746 25.35 -30.94 16.59
N ILE A 747 25.83 -32.02 17.20
CA ILE A 747 27.25 -32.15 17.57
C ILE A 747 28.19 -32.09 16.36
N GLU A 748 27.76 -32.61 15.22
CA GLU A 748 28.53 -32.52 13.98
C GLU A 748 28.57 -31.10 13.40
N ALA A 749 27.49 -30.33 13.55
CA ALA A 749 27.45 -28.92 13.13
C ALA A 749 28.39 -28.06 13.98
N VAL A 750 28.47 -28.32 15.29
CA VAL A 750 29.44 -27.69 16.20
C VAL A 750 30.89 -28.00 15.77
N ARG A 751 31.12 -29.18 15.19
CA ARG A 751 32.42 -29.59 14.62
C ARG A 751 32.67 -29.08 13.19
N GLY A 752 31.74 -28.29 12.63
CA GLY A 752 31.85 -27.71 11.28
C GLY A 752 31.35 -28.60 10.14
N ASP A 753 30.68 -29.72 10.41
CA ASP A 753 30.07 -30.58 9.40
C ASP A 753 28.66 -30.09 9.04
N ILE A 754 28.57 -29.36 7.93
CA ILE A 754 27.33 -28.76 7.43
C ILE A 754 26.56 -29.77 6.58
N SER A 755 25.33 -30.10 7.01
CA SER A 755 24.41 -30.94 6.23
C SER A 755 22.95 -30.62 6.53
N ALA A 756 22.04 -30.93 5.61
CA ALA A 756 20.59 -30.78 5.80
C ALA A 756 20.04 -31.49 7.05
N LYS A 757 20.77 -32.47 7.59
CA LYS A 757 20.39 -33.16 8.84
C LYS A 757 20.49 -32.25 10.06
N MET A 758 21.23 -31.14 10.00
CA MET A 758 21.34 -30.22 11.13
C MET A 758 20.03 -29.48 11.39
N ASP A 759 19.33 -29.01 10.35
CA ASP A 759 18.04 -28.34 10.50
C ASP A 759 16.96 -29.30 11.03
N VAL A 760 17.08 -30.60 10.71
CA VAL A 760 16.21 -31.65 11.28
C VAL A 760 16.44 -31.82 12.78
N PHE A 761 17.70 -31.76 13.23
CA PHE A 761 18.01 -31.78 14.67
C PHE A 761 17.41 -30.57 15.37
N SER A 762 17.62 -29.37 14.81
CA SER A 762 17.05 -28.13 15.35
C SER A 762 15.52 -28.15 15.39
N PHE A 763 14.87 -28.72 14.37
CA PHE A 763 13.41 -28.92 14.37
C PHE A 763 12.95 -29.88 15.47
N GLY A 764 13.73 -30.92 15.80
CA GLY A 764 13.47 -31.78 16.95
C GLY A 764 13.40 -31.00 18.27
N VAL A 765 14.27 -30.01 18.44
CA VAL A 765 14.23 -29.10 19.61
C VAL A 765 12.92 -28.32 19.62
N VAL A 766 12.53 -27.73 18.48
CA VAL A 766 11.26 -26.98 18.35
C VAL A 766 10.04 -27.85 18.67
N ILE A 767 10.03 -29.14 18.32
CA ILE A 767 8.95 -30.07 18.73
C ILE A 767 8.84 -30.14 20.26
N LEU A 768 9.96 -30.27 20.98
CA LEU A 768 9.95 -30.31 22.44
C LEU A 768 9.47 -28.99 23.06
N GLU A 769 9.85 -27.85 22.50
CA GLU A 769 9.38 -26.54 22.95
C GLU A 769 7.87 -26.39 22.76
N VAL A 770 7.36 -26.84 21.61
CA VAL A 770 5.92 -26.81 21.30
C VAL A 770 5.11 -27.70 22.25
N LEU A 771 5.61 -28.89 22.55
CA LEU A 771 4.96 -29.83 23.48
C LEU A 771 4.93 -29.28 24.91
N SER A 772 6.03 -28.70 25.39
CA SER A 772 6.20 -28.34 26.80
C SER A 772 5.94 -26.88 27.14
N GLY A 773 5.92 -25.99 26.15
CA GLY A 773 5.90 -24.53 26.36
C GLY A 773 7.18 -23.99 27.00
N ILE A 774 8.23 -24.83 27.12
CA ILE A 774 9.52 -24.48 27.70
C ILE A 774 10.51 -24.21 26.58
N ILE A 775 11.05 -22.99 26.54
CA ILE A 775 12.06 -22.59 25.55
C ILE A 775 13.40 -23.24 25.91
N ALA A 776 14.06 -23.89 24.95
CA ALA A 776 15.26 -24.68 25.16
C ALA A 776 16.42 -23.84 25.71
N SER A 777 17.01 -24.30 26.81
CA SER A 777 18.23 -23.73 27.39
C SER A 777 19.07 -24.84 28.02
N GLY A 778 20.37 -24.61 28.19
CA GLY A 778 21.29 -25.63 28.72
C GLY A 778 20.94 -26.13 30.13
N ASP A 779 20.13 -25.37 30.87
CA ASP A 779 19.84 -25.61 32.29
C ASP A 779 18.42 -26.15 32.55
N ASN A 780 17.64 -26.42 31.50
CA ASN A 780 16.25 -26.87 31.64
C ASN A 780 16.00 -28.28 31.10
N LYS A 781 14.78 -28.80 31.35
CA LYS A 781 14.39 -30.17 30.96
C LYS A 781 14.53 -30.42 29.45
N VAL A 782 14.21 -29.44 28.61
CA VAL A 782 14.36 -29.56 27.16
C VAL A 782 15.84 -29.72 26.80
N GLY A 783 16.71 -28.86 27.34
CA GLY A 783 18.16 -28.97 27.11
C GLY A 783 18.75 -30.28 27.61
N ALA A 784 18.30 -30.79 28.77
CA ALA A 784 18.75 -32.08 29.29
C ALA A 784 18.41 -33.25 28.34
N ILE A 785 17.21 -33.24 27.75
CA ILE A 785 16.78 -34.26 26.77
C ILE A 785 17.60 -34.14 25.48
N VAL A 786 17.86 -32.92 25.00
CA VAL A 786 18.67 -32.69 23.79
C VAL A 786 20.11 -33.19 23.99
N ILE A 787 20.69 -32.96 25.17
CA ILE A 787 22.06 -33.38 25.50
C ILE A 787 22.16 -34.91 25.70
N SER A 788 21.14 -35.53 26.30
CA SER A 788 21.11 -36.96 26.61
C SER A 788 19.77 -37.59 26.23
N PRO A 789 19.50 -37.82 24.93
CA PRO A 789 18.22 -38.35 24.46
C PRO A 789 18.01 -39.82 24.83
N ASP A 790 19.09 -40.59 24.98
CA ASP A 790 19.05 -42.01 25.32
C ASP A 790 18.53 -42.22 26.75
N GLY A 791 17.35 -42.81 26.89
CA GLY A 791 16.71 -43.07 28.19
C GLY A 791 15.98 -41.87 28.80
N ALA A 792 15.79 -40.78 28.04
CA ALA A 792 14.97 -39.66 28.46
C ALA A 792 13.51 -40.08 28.73
N SER A 793 12.99 -39.71 29.90
CA SER A 793 11.56 -39.83 30.18
C SER A 793 10.76 -38.82 29.35
N MET A 794 9.49 -39.13 29.09
CA MET A 794 8.59 -38.22 28.38
C MET A 794 8.56 -36.84 29.06
N ILE A 795 8.57 -35.79 28.25
CA ILE A 795 8.49 -34.41 28.74
C ILE A 795 7.05 -34.10 29.19
N ASP A 796 6.92 -33.32 30.26
CA ASP A 796 5.62 -32.81 30.70
C ASP A 796 5.05 -31.89 29.61
N VAL A 797 3.81 -32.13 29.21
CA VAL A 797 3.12 -31.32 28.19
C VAL A 797 2.61 -30.02 28.80
N ASP A 798 2.55 -28.96 28.00
CA ASP A 798 2.09 -27.65 28.42
C ASP A 798 0.58 -27.67 28.70
N PRO A 799 0.13 -27.51 29.95
CA PRO A 799 -1.29 -27.49 30.28
C PRO A 799 -2.01 -26.27 29.68
N LYS A 800 -1.29 -25.20 29.29
CA LYS A 800 -1.88 -24.01 28.68
C LYS A 800 -2.42 -24.27 27.27
N ALA A 801 -1.97 -25.35 26.61
CA ALA A 801 -2.40 -25.71 25.26
C ALA A 801 -3.72 -26.50 25.22
N GLY A 802 -4.35 -26.72 26.38
CA GLY A 802 -5.54 -27.55 26.51
C GLY A 802 -5.22 -29.04 26.70
N ASP A 803 -6.23 -29.87 26.51
CA ASP A 803 -6.15 -31.31 26.74
C ASP A 803 -5.51 -32.02 25.55
N TRP A 804 -4.20 -32.19 25.60
CA TRP A 804 -3.47 -32.94 24.58
C TRP A 804 -3.90 -34.42 24.54
N PRO A 805 -4.12 -35.00 23.34
CA PRO A 805 -4.24 -36.44 23.19
C PRO A 805 -2.92 -37.14 23.56
N GLU A 806 -2.96 -38.10 24.48
CA GLU A 806 -1.76 -38.78 25.02
C GLU A 806 -0.95 -39.48 23.91
N GLU A 807 -1.64 -40.17 22.99
CA GLU A 807 -1.01 -40.83 21.84
C GLU A 807 -0.30 -39.83 20.92
N LEU A 808 -0.92 -38.68 20.65
CA LEU A 808 -0.33 -37.61 19.85
C LEU A 808 0.96 -37.10 20.50
N CYS A 809 0.94 -36.83 21.80
CA CYS A 809 2.13 -36.37 22.53
C CYS A 809 3.25 -37.39 22.51
N SER A 810 2.93 -38.67 22.72
CA SER A 810 3.91 -39.75 22.67
C SER A 810 4.55 -39.85 21.28
N SER A 811 3.74 -39.80 20.21
CA SER A 811 4.24 -39.84 18.84
C SER A 811 5.10 -38.62 18.48
N LEU A 812 4.70 -37.41 18.90
CA LEU A 812 5.50 -36.19 18.69
C LEU A 812 6.82 -36.23 19.45
N PHE A 813 6.80 -36.70 20.70
CA PHE A 813 8.00 -36.87 21.51
C PHE A 813 8.97 -37.88 20.89
N GLN A 814 8.45 -39.03 20.41
CA GLN A 814 9.25 -40.03 19.69
C GLN A 814 9.84 -39.47 18.39
N LEU A 815 9.08 -38.68 17.65
CA LEU A 815 9.58 -38.02 16.44
C LEU A 815 10.72 -37.04 16.78
N ALA A 816 10.59 -36.28 17.88
CA ALA A 816 11.65 -35.38 18.35
C ALA A 816 12.93 -36.13 18.72
N THR A 817 12.83 -37.24 19.48
CA THR A 817 14.01 -38.02 19.87
C THR A 817 14.72 -38.68 18.70
N ILE A 818 13.97 -39.16 17.70
CA ILE A 818 14.53 -39.67 16.43
C ILE A 818 15.32 -38.56 15.69
N CYS A 819 14.91 -37.30 15.80
CA CYS A 819 15.64 -36.16 15.23
C CYS A 819 16.98 -35.89 15.94
N PHE A 820 17.18 -36.35 17.18
CA PHE A 820 18.44 -36.19 17.92
C PHE A 820 19.47 -37.30 17.68
N GLY A 821 19.09 -38.35 16.93
CA GLY A 821 19.98 -39.46 16.59
C GLY A 821 21.25 -39.03 15.82
N SER A 822 22.15 -39.99 15.62
CA SER A 822 23.38 -39.78 14.85
C SER A 822 23.09 -39.26 13.44
N LYS A 823 24.02 -38.53 12.82
CA LYS A 823 23.83 -37.94 11.46
C LYS A 823 23.33 -38.96 10.43
N GLN A 824 23.80 -40.21 10.52
CA GLN A 824 23.44 -41.31 9.63
C GLN A 824 22.02 -41.80 9.87
N GLU A 825 21.63 -41.98 11.13
CA GLU A 825 20.31 -42.52 11.53
C GLU A 825 19.21 -41.46 11.50
N ARG A 826 19.56 -40.19 11.72
CA ARG A 826 18.60 -39.07 11.75
C ARG A 826 17.79 -39.04 10.44
N PRO A 827 16.47 -38.87 10.48
CA PRO A 827 15.64 -38.83 9.27
C PRO A 827 15.96 -37.59 8.41
N THR A 828 15.57 -37.66 7.15
CA THR A 828 15.52 -36.48 6.26
C THR A 828 14.30 -35.62 6.56
N SER A 829 14.32 -34.33 6.22
CA SER A 829 13.14 -33.46 6.37
C SER A 829 11.91 -33.99 5.63
N THR A 830 12.08 -34.67 4.49
CA THR A 830 10.98 -35.32 3.76
C THR A 830 10.36 -36.45 4.57
N GLN A 831 11.17 -37.29 5.23
CA GLN A 831 10.68 -38.37 6.08
C GLN A 831 9.97 -37.82 7.32
N VAL A 832 10.54 -36.80 7.97
CA VAL A 832 9.90 -36.12 9.11
C VAL A 832 8.59 -35.47 8.70
N TYR A 833 8.52 -34.82 7.53
CA TYR A 833 7.28 -34.24 7.01
C TYR A 833 6.19 -35.30 6.85
N SER A 834 6.52 -36.44 6.23
CA SER A 834 5.55 -37.53 6.01
C SER A 834 5.08 -38.11 7.34
N GLU A 835 6.01 -38.39 8.26
CA GLU A 835 5.69 -38.96 9.58
C GLU A 835 4.85 -38.01 10.41
N LEU A 836 5.23 -36.72 10.48
CA LEU A 836 4.45 -35.71 11.20
C LEU A 836 3.06 -35.53 10.59
N SER A 837 2.93 -35.58 9.26
CA SER A 837 1.63 -35.49 8.60
C SER A 837 0.75 -36.68 8.95
N ASN A 838 1.29 -37.89 8.94
CA ASN A 838 0.56 -39.10 9.37
C ASN A 838 0.13 -39.03 10.84
N ILE A 839 1.01 -38.54 11.71
CA ILE A 839 0.72 -38.37 13.14
C ILE A 839 -0.41 -37.36 13.32
N VAL A 840 -0.33 -36.19 12.67
CA VAL A 840 -1.19 -35.04 12.97
C VAL A 840 -2.52 -35.06 12.20
N ASP A 841 -2.53 -35.48 10.93
CA ASP A 841 -3.74 -35.41 10.08
C ASP A 841 -4.86 -36.30 10.61
N PHE A 842 -4.52 -37.44 11.20
CA PHE A 842 -5.46 -38.29 11.91
C PHE A 842 -6.26 -37.54 13.00
N TRP A 843 -5.61 -36.63 13.73
CA TRP A 843 -6.25 -35.85 14.81
C TRP A 843 -6.93 -34.58 14.31
N LEU A 844 -6.52 -34.03 13.16
CA LEU A 844 -7.12 -32.83 12.58
C LEU A 844 -8.37 -33.10 11.73
N GLU A 845 -8.55 -34.32 11.20
CA GLU A 845 -9.72 -34.69 10.36
C GLU A 845 -11.09 -34.66 11.10
N GLY A 846 -11.12 -34.40 12.41
CA GLY A 846 -12.35 -34.27 13.21
C GLY A 846 -12.68 -32.85 13.69
N VAL A 847 -11.83 -31.85 13.39
CA VAL A 847 -11.97 -30.47 13.88
C VAL A 847 -12.27 -29.59 12.68
N ALA A 848 -13.52 -29.13 12.53
CA ALA A 848 -13.84 -28.09 11.56
C ALA A 848 -13.10 -26.80 11.99
N VAL A 849 -12.11 -26.40 11.20
CA VAL A 849 -11.33 -25.16 11.36
C VAL A 849 -12.22 -23.96 11.09
#